data_AF-A0A8J3F7H7-F1
#
_entry.id   AF-A0A8J3F7H7-F1
#
_cell.length_a   1.000
_cell.length_b   1.000
_cell.length_c   1.000
_cell.angle_alpha   90.00
_cell.angle_beta   90.00
_cell.angle_gamma   90.00
#
_symmetry.space_group_name_H-M   'P 1'
#
loop_
_entity.id
_entity.type
_entity.pdbx_description
1 polymer ?
#
loop_
_entity_poly.entity_id
_entity_poly.type
_entity_poly.pdbx_seq_one_letter_code
_entity_poly.pdbx_strand_id
1 'polypeptide(L)'
;MSASVLAWRQTCLDRQLPHPSFPAGIAVPAAVGAGALALLAVVGAGLLHRAGTSDPNAAVAASQEALLADVARGLDAAVRREVDALAAATADAAAPAAVAAARGSGWAGAAVWRPATRRTEAAAGRAVPQDPGAADRRVAAGRDGVVAHLPLPGGRVLTAVRPLPTRPLDLAPETGQTVVVTDATGTPVQTRGPVVPEREPWAGLLRAAVADQRAAAAPATRAGTGAHTPFGTRTPLVTVAPIGETGDHVASLLQVPAARRVALPAAWWVAAGGLGVAALVWLLLYGGLIRPLRDLLAVLRARACGAAAPSRSAARLAEGARILRVVGSLHARGRGLPAAVVVALAAGCALAGAAVLLRAYARQPDTVSQQLLADVRNRATGAQFALRENLVRGREALARTAAAWPADNRGGPLLDRLRAAEPGLRSAYLTEPDGRRSLTSGAEPYRPAGLDNPRDGVRLDPRVGNRPALYAQVQLPSGRFLAAEYDVRRLIDHLGRADGRIRVVDDRQRTILDTDGYIAFTALDGAAPRAAAAAADRGAEQPTRITRDGRVLTATAWRDPRLPDLRWAAVAVAPVSALRLPATEARRAARMVAAAVAAVATGLLLWQLFVIVLPLRRLRAAAVRLADGDTRTPITPPRFDEIGALAVCLEVWRQATVDGDPRLGGSPRLRPDGPDITVVLPTVAPRHAALTGRGHR
;
A
#
# COMPACT_ATOMS: atom_id res chain seq x y z
N MET A 1 -5.04 -69.54 27.26
CA MET A 1 -6.07 -68.96 26.37
C MET A 1 -5.84 -69.51 24.96
N SER A 2 -6.85 -70.11 24.31
CA SER A 2 -6.68 -70.65 22.96
C SER A 2 -6.52 -69.52 21.93
N ALA A 3 -5.81 -69.80 20.84
CA ALA A 3 -5.62 -68.84 19.74
C ALA A 3 -6.97 -68.39 19.13
N SER A 4 -7.98 -69.27 19.12
CA SER A 4 -9.33 -68.96 18.66
C SER A 4 -10.04 -67.91 19.51
N VAL A 5 -9.93 -67.98 20.84
CA VAL A 5 -10.52 -66.99 21.75
C VAL A 5 -9.85 -65.63 21.58
N LEU A 6 -8.53 -65.61 21.39
CA LEU A 6 -7.80 -64.36 21.16
C LEU A 6 -8.19 -63.70 19.82
N ALA A 7 -8.26 -64.49 18.74
CA ALA A 7 -8.68 -64.00 17.43
C ALA A 7 -10.12 -63.47 17.45
N TRP A 8 -11.01 -64.13 18.19
CA TRP A 8 -12.39 -63.67 18.38
C TRP A 8 -12.45 -62.35 19.15
N ARG A 9 -11.69 -62.22 20.25
CA ARG A 9 -11.60 -60.97 21.05
C ARG A 9 -11.05 -59.81 20.24
N GLN A 10 -10.02 -60.04 19.43
CA GLN A 10 -9.47 -59.04 18.51
C GLN A 10 -10.53 -58.58 17.51
N THR A 11 -11.22 -59.51 16.85
CA THR A 11 -12.27 -59.18 15.88
C THR A 11 -13.41 -58.36 16.51
N CYS A 12 -13.83 -58.71 17.74
CA CYS A 12 -14.87 -57.99 18.46
C CYS A 12 -14.42 -56.58 18.81
N LEU A 13 -13.22 -56.43 19.38
CA LEU A 13 -12.66 -55.13 19.73
C LEU A 13 -12.51 -54.25 18.49
N ASP A 14 -12.03 -54.80 17.38
CA ASP A 14 -11.82 -54.06 16.13
C ASP A 14 -13.09 -53.42 15.59
N ARG A 15 -14.22 -54.13 15.69
CA ARG A 15 -15.54 -53.62 15.30
C ARG A 15 -16.07 -52.55 16.25
N GLN A 16 -15.60 -52.52 17.49
CA GLN A 16 -16.00 -51.55 18.49
C GLN A 16 -15.11 -50.31 18.49
N LEU A 17 -13.86 -50.44 18.04
CA LEU A 17 -12.94 -49.32 18.00
C LEU A 17 -13.40 -48.31 16.94
N PRO A 18 -13.42 -47.02 17.28
CA PRO A 18 -13.70 -45.99 16.30
C PRO A 18 -12.63 -46.05 15.19
N HIS A 19 -13.08 -46.17 13.95
CA HIS A 19 -12.21 -46.06 12.79
C HIS A 19 -12.09 -44.59 12.37
N PRO A 20 -10.87 -44.11 12.06
CA PRO A 20 -10.70 -42.77 11.52
C PRO A 20 -11.38 -42.71 10.13
N SER A 21 -12.52 -42.02 10.04
CA SER A 21 -13.15 -41.65 8.76
C SER A 21 -12.66 -40.25 8.36
N PHE A 22 -12.14 -40.07 7.15
CA PHE A 22 -11.72 -38.73 6.68
C PHE A 22 -12.85 -37.70 6.90
N PRO A 23 -12.58 -36.54 7.52
CA PRO A 23 -11.28 -35.95 7.83
C PRO A 23 -10.70 -36.28 9.22
N ALA A 24 -11.23 -37.26 9.95
CA ALA A 24 -10.75 -37.67 11.26
C ALA A 24 -9.48 -38.54 11.17
N GLY A 25 -8.55 -38.32 12.09
CA GLY A 25 -7.33 -39.09 12.23
C GLY A 25 -6.16 -38.24 12.75
N ILE A 26 -5.32 -38.80 13.62
CA ILE A 26 -4.18 -38.08 14.23
C ILE A 26 -3.13 -37.62 13.20
N ALA A 27 -3.09 -38.23 12.01
CA ALA A 27 -2.16 -37.87 10.94
C ALA A 27 -2.64 -36.70 10.07
N VAL A 28 -3.95 -36.45 10.02
CA VAL A 28 -4.55 -35.46 9.12
C VAL A 28 -4.04 -34.05 9.42
N PRO A 29 -4.05 -33.54 10.68
CA PRO A 29 -3.58 -32.19 10.95
C PRO A 29 -2.09 -32.01 10.61
N ALA A 30 -1.26 -33.04 10.81
CA ALA A 30 0.15 -32.98 10.44
C ALA A 30 0.35 -32.94 8.92
N ALA A 31 -0.42 -33.72 8.16
CA ALA A 31 -0.29 -33.83 6.72
C ALA A 31 -0.79 -32.53 6.06
N VAL A 32 -1.94 -32.02 6.52
CA VAL A 32 -2.49 -30.73 6.08
C VAL A 32 -1.53 -29.59 6.42
N GLY A 33 -0.97 -29.56 7.64
CA GLY A 33 0.00 -28.55 8.05
C GLY A 33 1.27 -28.56 7.20
N ALA A 34 1.86 -29.73 6.97
CA ALA A 34 3.04 -29.87 6.13
C ALA A 34 2.75 -29.52 4.66
N GLY A 35 1.60 -29.95 4.13
CA GLY A 35 1.15 -29.60 2.78
C GLY A 35 0.92 -28.11 2.60
N ALA A 36 0.32 -27.43 3.58
CA ALA A 36 0.12 -25.99 3.57
C ALA A 36 1.45 -25.23 3.61
N LEU A 37 2.41 -25.68 4.44
CA LEU A 37 3.76 -25.09 4.48
C LEU A 37 4.53 -25.30 3.16
N ALA A 38 4.41 -26.49 2.56
CA ALA A 38 5.02 -26.77 1.26
C ALA A 38 4.41 -25.90 0.15
N LEU A 39 3.09 -25.75 0.12
CA LEU A 39 2.41 -24.86 -0.82
C LEU A 39 2.84 -23.41 -0.63
N LEU A 40 2.91 -22.92 0.61
CA LEU A 40 3.41 -21.57 0.91
C LEU A 40 4.86 -21.38 0.49
N ALA A 41 5.71 -22.41 0.58
CA ALA A 41 7.08 -22.34 0.09
C ALA A 41 7.13 -22.17 -1.43
N VAL A 42 6.31 -22.93 -2.18
CA VAL A 42 6.23 -22.83 -3.65
C VAL A 42 5.64 -21.48 -4.09
N VAL A 43 4.51 -21.08 -3.51
CA VAL A 43 3.88 -19.79 -3.81
C VAL A 43 4.80 -18.63 -3.43
N GLY A 44 5.43 -18.71 -2.25
CA GLY A 44 6.38 -17.70 -1.78
C GLY A 44 7.59 -17.58 -2.70
N ALA A 45 8.14 -18.69 -3.18
CA ALA A 45 9.20 -18.68 -4.18
C ALA A 45 8.74 -18.06 -5.51
N GLY A 46 7.51 -18.34 -5.96
CA GLY A 46 6.93 -17.73 -7.16
C GLY A 46 6.75 -16.21 -7.03
N LEU A 47 6.24 -15.74 -5.88
CA LEU A 47 6.09 -14.31 -5.59
C LEU A 47 7.46 -13.61 -5.52
N LEU A 48 8.44 -14.22 -4.86
CA LEU A 48 9.80 -13.69 -4.77
C LEU A 48 10.53 -13.74 -6.11
N HIS A 49 10.26 -14.75 -6.93
CA HIS A 49 10.79 -14.82 -8.29
C HIS A 49 10.24 -13.68 -9.14
N ARG A 50 8.92 -13.44 -9.13
CA ARG A 50 8.30 -12.31 -9.85
C ARG A 50 8.84 -10.96 -9.39
N ALA A 51 9.01 -10.78 -8.08
CA ALA A 51 9.61 -9.57 -7.54
C ALA A 51 11.10 -9.41 -7.92
N GLY A 52 11.84 -10.52 -8.01
CA GLY A 52 13.24 -10.55 -8.41
C GLY A 52 13.50 -10.39 -9.90
N THR A 53 12.53 -10.79 -10.75
CA THR A 53 12.59 -10.63 -12.20
C THR A 53 12.01 -9.31 -12.68
N SER A 54 11.44 -8.51 -11.77
CA SER A 54 10.97 -7.17 -12.07
C SER A 54 12.14 -6.34 -12.58
N ASP A 55 12.05 -5.90 -13.83
CA ASP A 55 13.08 -5.09 -14.47
C ASP A 55 13.29 -3.81 -13.64
N PRO A 56 14.51 -3.50 -13.16
CA PRO A 56 14.80 -2.20 -12.57
C PRO A 56 14.34 -1.02 -13.43
N ASN A 57 14.31 -1.20 -14.75
CA ASN A 57 13.78 -0.20 -15.67
C ASN A 57 12.25 -0.05 -15.55
N ALA A 58 11.52 -1.06 -15.09
CA ALA A 58 10.08 -0.97 -14.81
C ALA A 58 9.79 -0.05 -13.62
N ALA A 59 10.66 -0.05 -12.60
CA ALA A 59 10.55 0.89 -11.48
C ALA A 59 10.78 2.35 -11.94
N VAL A 60 11.77 2.56 -12.81
CA VAL A 60 12.01 3.87 -13.44
C VAL A 60 10.85 4.24 -14.35
N ALA A 61 10.36 3.33 -15.19
CA ALA A 61 9.21 3.55 -16.07
C ALA A 61 7.97 3.97 -15.28
N ALA A 62 7.59 3.23 -14.23
CA ALA A 62 6.46 3.58 -13.38
C ALA A 62 6.65 4.95 -12.70
N SER A 63 7.88 5.27 -12.29
CA SER A 63 8.21 6.59 -11.73
C SER A 63 8.07 7.72 -12.76
N GLN A 64 8.50 7.49 -14.00
CA GLN A 64 8.37 8.42 -15.12
C GLN A 64 6.91 8.60 -15.55
N GLU A 65 6.11 7.53 -15.56
CA GLU A 65 4.67 7.59 -15.87
C GLU A 65 3.94 8.48 -14.87
N ALA A 66 4.21 8.29 -13.58
CA ALA A 66 3.64 9.15 -12.54
C ALA A 66 4.10 10.61 -12.69
N LEU A 67 5.40 10.83 -12.90
CA LEU A 67 5.96 12.17 -13.11
C LEU A 67 5.34 12.88 -14.32
N LEU A 68 5.23 12.20 -15.46
CA LEU A 68 4.67 12.78 -16.68
C LEU A 68 3.16 12.96 -16.59
N ALA A 69 2.43 12.06 -15.93
CA ALA A 69 1.01 12.27 -15.63
C ALA A 69 0.81 13.56 -14.81
N ASP A 70 1.67 13.82 -13.83
CA ASP A 70 1.62 15.06 -13.04
C ASP A 70 1.96 16.30 -13.86
N VAL A 71 2.99 16.21 -14.70
CA VAL A 71 3.39 17.30 -15.60
C VAL A 71 2.28 17.58 -16.60
N ALA A 72 1.71 16.56 -17.24
CA ALA A 72 0.66 16.68 -18.24
C ALA A 72 -0.63 17.27 -17.65
N ARG A 73 -1.07 16.78 -16.47
CA ARG A 73 -2.20 17.37 -15.74
C ARG A 73 -1.95 18.81 -15.33
N GLY A 74 -0.71 19.12 -14.91
CA GLY A 74 -0.31 20.48 -14.56
C GLY A 74 -0.37 21.43 -15.76
N LEU A 75 0.12 20.97 -16.92
CA LEU A 75 0.07 21.68 -18.20
C LEU A 75 -1.37 21.86 -18.67
N ASP A 76 -2.17 20.80 -18.74
CA ASP A 76 -3.58 20.86 -19.13
C ASP A 76 -4.36 21.84 -18.27
N ALA A 77 -4.22 21.75 -16.95
CA ALA A 77 -4.89 22.68 -16.04
C ALA A 77 -4.40 24.13 -16.19
N ALA A 78 -3.12 24.36 -16.49
CA ALA A 78 -2.60 25.69 -16.78
C ALA A 78 -3.18 26.25 -18.09
N VAL A 79 -3.18 25.42 -19.13
CA VAL A 79 -3.69 25.74 -20.46
C VAL A 79 -5.17 26.05 -20.45
N ARG A 80 -6.01 25.17 -19.89
CA ARG A 80 -7.46 25.40 -19.78
C ARG A 80 -7.76 26.71 -19.07
N ARG A 81 -7.10 26.97 -17.94
CA ARG A 81 -7.28 28.22 -17.20
C ARG A 81 -6.91 29.46 -18.01
N GLU A 82 -5.78 29.44 -18.72
CA GLU A 82 -5.35 30.58 -19.53
C GLU A 82 -6.28 30.83 -20.72
N VAL A 83 -6.79 29.77 -21.32
CA VAL A 83 -7.75 29.82 -22.42
C VAL A 83 -9.11 30.32 -21.94
N ASP A 84 -9.59 29.85 -20.79
CA ASP A 84 -10.86 30.32 -20.20
C ASP A 84 -10.76 31.79 -19.76
N ALA A 85 -9.61 32.21 -19.21
CA ALA A 85 -9.36 33.61 -18.89
C ALA A 85 -9.33 34.48 -20.14
N LEU A 86 -8.70 34.00 -21.22
CA LEU A 86 -8.72 34.67 -22.51
C LEU A 86 -10.14 34.77 -23.08
N ALA A 87 -10.90 33.67 -23.05
CA ALA A 87 -12.28 33.62 -23.53
C ALA A 87 -13.18 34.62 -22.77
N ALA A 88 -13.06 34.67 -21.44
CA ALA A 88 -13.79 35.62 -20.62
C ALA A 88 -13.40 37.08 -20.95
N ALA A 89 -12.12 37.35 -21.23
CA ALA A 89 -11.65 38.68 -21.58
C ALA A 89 -12.07 39.13 -22.99
N THR A 90 -12.48 38.20 -23.87
CA THR A 90 -12.77 38.49 -25.28
C THR A 90 -14.20 38.22 -25.72
N ALA A 91 -15.08 37.72 -24.84
CA ALA A 91 -16.42 37.22 -25.19
C ALA A 91 -17.24 38.19 -26.06
N ASP A 92 -17.22 39.49 -25.76
CA ASP A 92 -17.98 40.54 -26.46
C ASP A 92 -17.09 41.58 -27.16
N ALA A 93 -15.80 41.29 -27.29
CA ALA A 93 -14.84 42.27 -27.79
C ALA A 93 -14.86 42.36 -29.32
N ALA A 94 -14.87 43.58 -29.86
CA ALA A 94 -14.57 43.82 -31.28
C ALA A 94 -13.13 43.37 -31.62
N ALA A 95 -12.84 43.09 -32.89
CA ALA A 95 -11.56 42.48 -33.29
C ALA A 95 -10.29 43.19 -32.75
N PRO A 96 -10.16 44.54 -32.80
CA PRO A 96 -9.00 45.22 -32.20
C PRO A 96 -8.95 45.10 -30.67
N ALA A 97 -10.11 45.18 -30.01
CA ALA A 97 -10.21 45.06 -28.56
C ALA A 97 -9.90 43.63 -28.07
N ALA A 98 -10.31 42.61 -28.82
CA ALA A 98 -10.01 41.21 -28.52
C ALA A 98 -8.49 40.94 -28.60
N VAL A 99 -7.82 41.47 -29.63
CA VAL A 99 -6.36 41.38 -29.77
C VAL A 99 -5.66 42.14 -28.62
N ALA A 100 -6.13 43.33 -28.27
CA ALA A 100 -5.58 44.10 -27.14
C ALA A 100 -5.77 43.37 -25.80
N ALA A 101 -6.94 42.78 -25.56
CA ALA A 101 -7.23 42.00 -24.35
C ALA A 101 -6.34 40.75 -24.25
N ALA A 102 -6.09 40.06 -25.37
CA ALA A 102 -5.17 38.93 -25.42
C ALA A 102 -3.73 39.35 -25.04
N ARG A 103 -3.26 40.48 -25.60
CA ARG A 103 -1.93 41.04 -25.28
C ARG A 103 -1.82 41.48 -23.82
N GLY A 104 -2.85 42.12 -23.29
CA GLY A 104 -2.95 42.50 -21.87
C GLY A 104 -2.96 41.29 -20.93
N SER A 105 -3.42 40.14 -21.41
CA SER A 105 -3.43 38.87 -20.67
C SER A 105 -2.12 38.07 -20.79
N GLY A 106 -1.07 38.67 -21.37
CA GLY A 106 0.27 38.07 -21.44
C GLY A 106 0.49 37.10 -22.61
N TRP A 107 -0.43 37.03 -23.58
CA TRP A 107 -0.23 36.26 -24.80
C TRP A 107 0.82 36.93 -25.69
N ALA A 108 1.76 36.15 -26.22
CA ALA A 108 2.89 36.67 -26.99
C ALA A 108 2.47 37.20 -28.37
N GLY A 109 1.40 36.65 -28.94
CA GLY A 109 0.80 37.10 -30.20
C GLY A 109 -0.69 36.79 -30.23
N ALA A 110 -1.46 37.61 -30.94
CA ALA A 110 -2.89 37.39 -31.16
C ALA A 110 -3.31 37.92 -32.52
N ALA A 111 -4.22 37.21 -33.20
CA ALA A 111 -4.81 37.63 -34.46
C ALA A 111 -6.29 37.23 -34.53
N VAL A 112 -7.14 38.15 -34.98
CA VAL A 112 -8.53 37.88 -35.32
C VAL A 112 -8.64 37.77 -36.83
N TRP A 113 -9.24 36.67 -37.30
CA TRP A 113 -9.39 36.39 -38.72
C TRP A 113 -10.70 35.66 -39.00
N ARG A 114 -11.14 35.67 -40.26
CA ARG A 114 -12.33 34.91 -40.71
C ARG A 114 -11.92 33.61 -41.36
N PRO A 115 -12.38 32.45 -40.87
CA PRO A 115 -12.05 31.15 -41.47
C PRO A 115 -12.45 31.03 -42.94
N ALA A 116 -13.65 31.51 -43.29
CA ALA A 116 -14.20 31.41 -44.64
C ALA A 116 -13.36 32.14 -45.71
N THR A 117 -12.76 33.28 -45.35
CA THR A 117 -12.00 34.11 -46.31
C THR A 117 -10.50 34.10 -46.05
N ARG A 118 -10.04 33.43 -44.98
CA ARG A 118 -8.66 33.51 -44.44
C ARG A 118 -8.14 34.95 -44.31
N ARG A 119 -9.03 35.92 -44.12
CA ARG A 119 -8.68 37.34 -44.02
C ARG A 119 -8.44 37.69 -42.57
N THR A 120 -7.26 38.26 -42.28
CA THR A 120 -6.93 38.82 -40.97
C THR A 120 -7.59 40.19 -40.82
N GLU A 121 -8.36 40.38 -39.76
CA GLU A 121 -9.01 41.67 -39.44
C GLU A 121 -8.15 42.51 -38.50
N ALA A 122 -7.49 41.87 -37.53
CA ALA A 122 -6.60 42.52 -36.58
C ALA A 122 -5.51 41.56 -36.12
N ALA A 123 -4.30 42.05 -35.86
CA ALA A 123 -3.22 41.26 -35.29
C ALA A 123 -2.27 42.13 -34.45
N ALA A 124 -1.68 41.55 -33.40
CA ALA A 124 -0.64 42.20 -32.61
C ALA A 124 0.33 41.19 -31.99
N GLY A 125 1.58 41.60 -31.81
CA GLY A 125 2.63 40.79 -31.20
C GLY A 125 3.24 39.78 -32.19
N ARG A 126 3.58 38.59 -31.70
CA ARG A 126 4.16 37.50 -32.49
C ARG A 126 3.17 37.03 -33.56
N ALA A 127 3.67 36.64 -34.74
CA ALA A 127 2.87 36.02 -35.79
C ALA A 127 2.20 34.73 -35.26
N VAL A 128 0.93 34.55 -35.60
CA VAL A 128 0.11 33.44 -35.10
C VAL A 128 -0.32 32.57 -36.27
N PRO A 129 -0.24 31.23 -36.18
CA PRO A 129 -0.67 30.34 -37.25
C PRO A 129 -2.17 30.48 -37.54
N GLN A 130 -2.51 30.52 -38.84
CA GLN A 130 -3.88 30.57 -39.34
C GLN A 130 -4.23 29.21 -39.95
N ASP A 131 -4.53 28.25 -39.09
CA ASP A 131 -4.95 26.93 -39.52
C ASP A 131 -6.49 26.83 -39.51
N PRO A 132 -7.16 26.77 -40.67
CA PRO A 132 -8.61 26.59 -40.75
C PRO A 132 -9.09 25.25 -40.19
N GLY A 133 -8.27 24.19 -40.18
CA GLY A 133 -8.61 22.92 -39.56
C GLY A 133 -8.52 22.95 -38.03
N ALA A 134 -7.80 23.92 -37.47
CA ALA A 134 -7.66 24.11 -36.03
C ALA A 134 -8.82 24.92 -35.43
N ALA A 135 -9.70 25.53 -36.24
CA ALA A 135 -10.86 26.27 -35.73
C ALA A 135 -11.84 25.40 -34.93
N ASP A 136 -11.87 24.10 -35.20
CA ASP A 136 -12.67 23.12 -34.46
C ASP A 136 -12.04 22.72 -33.11
N ARG A 137 -10.76 23.06 -32.88
CA ARG A 137 -10.03 22.79 -31.64
C ARG A 137 -9.82 24.07 -30.85
N ARG A 138 -10.34 24.13 -29.62
CA ARG A 138 -10.12 25.27 -28.72
C ARG A 138 -8.62 25.52 -28.45
N VAL A 139 -7.80 24.47 -28.42
CA VAL A 139 -6.38 24.56 -28.07
C VAL A 139 -5.54 23.52 -28.81
N ALA A 140 -4.34 23.92 -29.23
CA ALA A 140 -3.30 23.03 -29.77
C ALA A 140 -1.90 23.49 -29.31
N ALA A 141 -0.95 22.56 -29.18
CA ALA A 141 0.47 22.89 -29.07
C ALA A 141 1.04 23.18 -30.46
N GLY A 142 1.56 24.39 -30.63
CA GLY A 142 2.34 24.81 -31.79
C GLY A 142 3.83 24.91 -31.45
N ARG A 143 4.67 25.02 -32.47
CA ARG A 143 6.13 25.16 -32.36
C ARG A 143 6.56 26.26 -31.39
N ASP A 144 5.75 27.33 -31.30
CA ASP A 144 6.03 28.50 -30.47
C ASP A 144 5.30 28.51 -29.12
N GLY A 145 4.59 27.43 -28.77
CA GLY A 145 3.88 27.26 -27.51
C GLY A 145 2.42 26.85 -27.68
N VAL A 146 1.58 27.20 -26.73
CA VAL A 146 0.13 26.94 -26.79
C VAL A 146 -0.53 27.93 -27.73
N VAL A 147 -1.33 27.39 -28.66
CA VAL A 147 -2.19 28.10 -29.59
C VAL A 147 -3.62 27.93 -29.11
N ALA A 148 -4.30 29.03 -28.78
CA ALA A 148 -5.72 29.02 -28.45
C ALA A 148 -6.53 29.56 -29.63
N HIS A 149 -7.59 28.85 -30.00
CA HIS A 149 -8.57 29.29 -30.99
C HIS A 149 -9.91 29.52 -30.29
N LEU A 150 -10.38 30.77 -30.31
CA LEU A 150 -11.61 31.18 -29.65
C LEU A 150 -12.59 31.74 -30.69
N PRO A 151 -13.80 31.17 -30.80
CA PRO A 151 -14.81 31.72 -31.68
C PRO A 151 -15.25 33.09 -31.15
N LEU A 152 -15.37 34.06 -32.06
CA LEU A 152 -15.90 35.39 -31.82
C LEU A 152 -17.20 35.60 -32.62
N PRO A 153 -18.09 36.51 -32.18
CA PRO A 153 -19.33 36.82 -32.90
C PRO A 153 -19.07 37.19 -34.36
N GLY A 154 -19.97 36.79 -35.27
CA GLY A 154 -19.87 37.09 -36.70
C GLY A 154 -18.93 36.18 -37.50
N GLY A 155 -18.74 34.93 -37.05
CA GLY A 155 -17.93 33.93 -37.76
C GLY A 155 -16.43 34.25 -37.76
N ARG A 156 -15.96 34.99 -36.76
CA ARG A 156 -14.56 35.35 -36.58
C ARG A 156 -13.91 34.39 -35.60
N VAL A 157 -12.60 34.21 -35.70
CA VAL A 157 -11.81 33.40 -34.78
C VAL A 157 -10.64 34.24 -34.27
N LEU A 158 -10.49 34.31 -32.96
CA LEU A 158 -9.28 34.79 -32.31
C LEU A 158 -8.31 33.62 -32.17
N THR A 159 -7.15 33.72 -32.81
CA THR A 159 -6.01 32.85 -32.49
C THR A 159 -5.02 33.61 -31.63
N ALA A 160 -4.61 33.04 -30.50
CA ALA A 160 -3.56 33.58 -29.65
C ALA A 160 -2.46 32.55 -29.42
N VAL A 161 -1.20 33.00 -29.38
CA VAL A 161 -0.02 32.17 -29.10
C VAL A 161 0.63 32.61 -27.81
N ARG A 162 0.98 31.64 -26.97
CA ARG A 162 1.76 31.86 -25.75
C ARG A 162 2.78 30.76 -25.57
N PRO A 163 4.03 31.08 -25.19
CA PRO A 163 5.01 30.06 -24.82
C PRO A 163 4.42 29.13 -23.74
N LEU A 164 4.58 27.82 -23.91
CA LEU A 164 4.17 26.83 -22.91
C LEU A 164 4.80 27.20 -21.56
N PRO A 165 4.02 27.26 -20.47
CA PRO A 165 4.55 27.61 -19.17
C PRO A 165 5.57 26.56 -18.77
N THR A 166 6.81 27.02 -18.66
CA THR A 166 7.90 26.09 -18.47
C THR A 166 8.10 25.78 -17.00
N ARG A 167 7.65 24.61 -16.57
CA ARG A 167 7.93 24.13 -15.21
C ARG A 167 9.45 23.97 -15.04
N PRO A 168 10.04 24.42 -13.93
CA PRO A 168 11.42 24.06 -13.59
C PRO A 168 11.43 22.55 -13.35
N LEU A 169 12.02 21.83 -14.30
CA LEU A 169 12.35 20.42 -14.17
C LEU A 169 13.87 20.37 -14.00
N ASP A 170 14.30 19.77 -12.91
CA ASP A 170 15.69 19.42 -12.67
C ASP A 170 15.98 18.14 -13.46
N LEU A 171 16.33 18.33 -14.73
CA LEU A 171 16.67 17.24 -15.63
C LEU A 171 18.03 16.70 -15.22
N ALA A 172 18.12 15.41 -14.88
CA ALA A 172 19.38 14.80 -14.52
C ALA A 172 20.30 14.73 -15.76
N PRO A 173 21.37 15.54 -15.85
CA PRO A 173 22.20 15.58 -17.06
C PRO A 173 22.93 14.24 -17.26
N GLU A 174 23.23 13.51 -16.18
CA GLU A 174 23.94 12.23 -16.20
C GLU A 174 23.17 11.10 -16.90
N THR A 175 21.83 11.16 -16.86
CA THR A 175 20.94 10.19 -17.53
C THR A 175 20.53 10.65 -18.92
N GLY A 176 20.95 11.85 -19.34
CA GLY A 176 20.55 12.46 -20.60
C GLY A 176 19.04 12.70 -20.66
N GLN A 177 18.40 12.98 -19.52
CA GLN A 177 16.95 13.15 -19.48
C GLN A 177 16.53 14.39 -20.26
N THR A 178 15.65 14.20 -21.22
CA THR A 178 15.05 15.27 -22.03
C THR A 178 13.53 15.18 -21.94
N VAL A 179 12.88 16.30 -21.69
CA VAL A 179 11.41 16.40 -21.76
C VAL A 179 11.01 17.13 -23.02
N VAL A 180 10.10 16.54 -23.78
CA VAL A 180 9.66 17.01 -25.08
C VAL A 180 8.15 17.12 -25.08
N VAL A 181 7.60 18.21 -25.60
CA VAL A 181 6.20 18.29 -25.98
C VAL A 181 6.10 17.86 -27.43
N THR A 182 5.27 16.87 -27.72
CA THR A 182 5.06 16.35 -29.06
C THR A 182 3.64 16.61 -29.51
N ASP A 183 3.47 16.74 -30.82
CA ASP A 183 2.15 16.77 -31.43
C ASP A 183 1.46 15.40 -31.35
N ALA A 184 0.35 15.32 -32.06
CA ALA A 184 -0.39 14.11 -32.30
C ALA A 184 0.42 13.00 -33.03
N THR A 185 1.46 13.32 -33.79
CA THR A 185 2.20 12.32 -34.57
C THR A 185 3.42 11.79 -33.84
N GLY A 186 3.75 12.35 -32.67
CA GLY A 186 4.99 12.10 -31.95
C GLY A 186 6.16 12.93 -32.47
N THR A 187 5.88 13.97 -33.26
CA THR A 187 6.87 14.94 -33.73
C THR A 187 7.17 15.93 -32.60
N PRO A 188 8.45 16.14 -32.24
CA PRO A 188 8.83 17.09 -31.20
C PRO A 188 8.48 18.53 -31.62
N VAL A 189 7.66 19.19 -30.81
CA VAL A 189 7.25 20.58 -30.98
C VAL A 189 8.14 21.50 -30.15
N GLN A 190 8.42 21.09 -28.91
CA GLN A 190 9.29 21.80 -27.99
C GLN A 190 10.15 20.81 -27.21
N THR A 191 11.44 21.11 -27.08
CA THR A 191 12.41 20.25 -26.38
C THR A 191 13.04 20.99 -25.22
N ARG A 192 13.21 20.30 -24.08
CA ARG A 192 13.92 20.80 -22.91
C ARG A 192 14.90 19.76 -22.39
N GLY A 193 16.13 20.19 -22.16
CA GLY A 193 17.23 19.32 -21.76
C GLY A 193 18.28 19.20 -22.87
N PRO A 194 19.21 18.25 -22.75
CA PRO A 194 20.18 17.96 -23.80
C PRO A 194 19.45 17.64 -25.11
N VAL A 195 20.04 18.06 -26.22
CA VAL A 195 19.50 17.83 -27.56
C VAL A 195 19.34 16.33 -27.76
N VAL A 196 18.09 15.88 -27.99
CA VAL A 196 17.83 14.50 -28.39
C VAL A 196 18.57 14.29 -29.71
N PRO A 197 19.51 13.32 -29.80
CA PRO A 197 20.13 13.03 -31.08
C PRO A 197 19.03 12.66 -32.08
N GLU A 198 18.98 13.33 -33.24
CA GLU A 198 18.03 13.01 -34.31
C GLU A 198 18.16 11.56 -34.83
N ARG A 199 19.25 10.87 -34.47
CA ARG A 199 19.51 9.48 -34.86
C ARG A 199 18.43 8.53 -34.35
N GLU A 200 18.01 7.62 -35.23
CA GLU A 200 17.20 6.44 -34.93
C GLU A 200 17.90 5.63 -33.82
N PRO A 201 17.42 5.77 -32.57
CA PRO A 201 16.21 5.05 -32.16
C PRO A 201 15.12 5.89 -31.47
N TRP A 202 15.36 7.17 -31.15
CA TRP A 202 14.43 7.94 -30.29
C TRP A 202 13.11 8.30 -30.97
N ALA A 203 13.15 8.77 -32.22
CA ALA A 203 11.94 9.16 -32.95
C ALA A 203 11.00 7.97 -33.19
N GLY A 204 11.53 6.77 -33.43
CA GLY A 204 10.74 5.54 -33.56
C GLY A 204 10.08 5.15 -32.23
N LEU A 205 10.85 5.15 -31.14
CA LEU A 205 10.33 4.84 -29.80
C LEU A 205 9.28 5.84 -29.34
N LEU A 206 9.47 7.13 -29.61
CA LEU A 206 8.54 8.19 -29.27
C LEU A 206 7.21 8.05 -30.00
N ARG A 207 7.25 7.85 -31.32
CA ARG A 207 6.04 7.60 -32.12
C ARG A 207 5.29 6.35 -31.65
N ALA A 208 6.02 5.28 -31.35
CA ALA A 208 5.43 4.05 -30.82
C ALA A 208 4.80 4.27 -29.43
N ALA A 209 5.49 4.98 -28.52
CA ALA A 209 4.95 5.29 -27.19
C ALA A 209 3.71 6.20 -27.25
N VAL A 210 3.66 7.16 -28.18
CA VAL A 210 2.45 7.97 -28.45
C VAL A 210 1.30 7.10 -28.96
N ALA A 211 1.57 6.16 -29.86
CA ALA A 211 0.56 5.23 -30.35
C ALA A 211 0.02 4.31 -29.23
N ASP A 212 0.91 3.78 -28.39
CA ASP A 212 0.54 2.95 -27.23
C ASP A 212 -0.30 3.76 -26.22
N GLN A 213 0.13 4.99 -25.91
CA GLN A 213 -0.59 5.92 -25.02
C GLN A 213 -2.03 6.13 -25.50
N ARG A 214 -2.22 6.39 -26.81
CA ARG A 214 -3.54 6.59 -27.39
C ARG A 214 -4.44 5.38 -27.33
N ALA A 215 -3.88 4.20 -27.59
CA ALA A 215 -4.63 2.95 -27.49
C ALA A 215 -5.09 2.68 -26.06
N ALA A 216 -4.30 3.05 -25.05
CA ALA A 216 -4.60 2.81 -23.64
C ALA A 216 -5.34 3.95 -22.93
N ALA A 217 -5.36 5.17 -23.50
CA ALA A 217 -5.81 6.41 -22.85
C ALA A 217 -5.16 6.68 -21.48
N ALA A 218 -3.93 6.18 -21.28
CA ALA A 218 -3.14 6.31 -20.06
C ALA A 218 -1.67 6.58 -20.41
N PRO A 219 -0.84 7.08 -19.48
CA PRO A 219 0.60 7.20 -19.72
C PRO A 219 1.18 5.86 -20.16
N ALA A 220 2.08 5.89 -21.15
CA ALA A 220 2.70 4.68 -21.69
C ALA A 220 4.21 4.84 -21.75
N THR A 221 4.92 3.77 -21.38
CA THR A 221 6.38 3.71 -21.48
C THR A 221 6.82 2.64 -22.46
N ARG A 222 7.80 2.98 -23.30
CA ARG A 222 8.47 2.05 -24.20
C ARG A 222 9.98 2.09 -24.00
N ALA A 223 10.56 0.90 -23.83
CA ALA A 223 12.00 0.71 -23.78
C ALA A 223 12.52 0.28 -25.16
N GLY A 224 13.63 0.86 -25.60
CA GLY A 224 14.31 0.42 -26.81
C GLY A 224 15.32 -0.69 -26.56
N THR A 225 16.07 -1.03 -27.60
CA THR A 225 17.19 -1.97 -27.48
C THR A 225 18.38 -1.30 -26.80
N GLY A 226 19.10 -2.05 -25.97
CA GLY A 226 20.27 -1.53 -25.25
C GLY A 226 21.38 -1.10 -26.22
N ALA A 227 21.80 0.16 -26.14
CA ALA A 227 22.92 0.69 -26.89
C ALA A 227 24.19 0.65 -26.03
N HIS A 228 25.30 0.20 -26.60
CA HIS A 228 26.60 0.28 -25.94
C HIS A 228 27.10 1.72 -25.98
N THR A 229 27.27 2.33 -24.80
CA THR A 229 27.91 3.63 -24.66
C THR A 229 29.31 3.44 -24.03
N PRO A 230 30.21 4.43 -24.11
CA PRO A 230 31.49 4.39 -23.38
C PRO A 230 31.32 4.16 -21.87
N PHE A 231 30.15 4.49 -21.33
CA PHE A 231 29.78 4.34 -19.92
C PHE A 231 28.99 3.04 -19.63
N GLY A 232 29.02 2.07 -20.54
CA GLY A 232 28.31 0.79 -20.45
C GLY A 232 27.06 0.72 -21.32
N THR A 233 26.39 -0.44 -21.31
CA THR A 233 25.13 -0.64 -22.03
C THR A 233 24.03 0.18 -21.35
N ARG A 234 23.35 1.05 -22.11
CA ARG A 234 22.21 1.85 -21.64
C ARG A 234 20.98 1.55 -22.49
N THR A 235 19.82 1.46 -21.85
CA THR A 235 18.54 1.23 -22.51
C THR A 235 17.80 2.57 -22.63
N PRO A 236 17.43 3.02 -23.84
CA PRO A 236 16.61 4.21 -24.01
C PRO A 236 15.18 3.91 -23.52
N LEU A 237 14.63 4.82 -22.72
CA LEU A 237 13.29 4.74 -22.17
C LEU A 237 12.53 5.99 -22.61
N VAL A 238 11.37 5.81 -23.23
CA VAL A 238 10.47 6.90 -23.62
C VAL A 238 9.14 6.70 -22.95
N THR A 239 8.78 7.63 -22.08
CA THR A 239 7.45 7.68 -21.47
C THR A 239 6.67 8.85 -22.03
N VAL A 240 5.38 8.67 -22.28
CA VAL A 240 4.48 9.68 -22.88
C VAL A 240 3.21 9.79 -22.05
N ALA A 241 2.72 11.02 -21.85
CA ALA A 241 1.42 11.31 -21.24
C ALA A 241 0.66 12.39 -22.04
N PRO A 242 -0.67 12.29 -22.16
CA PRO A 242 -1.48 13.23 -22.94
C PRO A 242 -1.72 14.54 -22.18
N ILE A 243 -1.69 15.67 -22.89
CA ILE A 243 -2.00 16.98 -22.33
C ILE A 243 -3.50 17.26 -22.51
N GLY A 244 -4.31 16.69 -21.64
CA GLY A 244 -5.76 16.90 -21.66
C GLY A 244 -6.39 16.54 -23.00
N GLU A 245 -7.17 17.46 -23.56
CA GLU A 245 -7.90 17.28 -24.83
C GLU A 245 -7.21 17.93 -26.04
N THR A 246 -5.99 18.46 -25.89
CA THR A 246 -5.33 19.17 -27.01
C THR A 246 -4.92 18.24 -28.14
N GLY A 247 -4.80 16.94 -27.87
CA GLY A 247 -4.26 15.93 -28.78
C GLY A 247 -2.73 15.87 -28.79
N ASP A 248 -2.08 16.71 -27.97
CA ASP A 248 -0.63 16.75 -27.78
C ASP A 248 -0.20 15.94 -26.57
N HIS A 249 1.09 15.65 -26.50
CA HIS A 249 1.67 14.81 -25.47
C HIS A 249 2.91 15.46 -24.88
N VAL A 250 3.19 15.13 -23.62
CA VAL A 250 4.49 15.38 -23.00
C VAL A 250 5.21 14.04 -22.87
N ALA A 251 6.45 14.01 -23.33
CA ALA A 251 7.31 12.85 -23.34
C ALA A 251 8.57 13.09 -22.52
N SER A 252 9.06 12.07 -21.83
CA SER A 252 10.34 12.02 -21.13
C SER A 252 11.19 10.97 -21.81
N LEU A 253 12.35 11.38 -22.33
CA LEU A 253 13.33 10.54 -22.96
C LEU A 253 14.53 10.45 -22.03
N LEU A 254 14.91 9.25 -21.61
CA LEU A 254 16.06 9.06 -20.73
C LEU A 254 16.79 7.76 -21.00
N GLN A 255 18.07 7.72 -20.67
CA GLN A 255 18.86 6.50 -20.77
C GLN A 255 19.07 5.90 -19.37
N VAL A 256 18.53 4.70 -19.14
CA VAL A 256 18.80 3.93 -17.93
C VAL A 256 19.97 2.97 -18.16
N PRO A 257 20.84 2.73 -17.16
CA PRO A 257 21.80 1.63 -17.23
C PRO A 257 21.05 0.35 -17.54
N ALA A 258 21.54 -0.45 -18.49
CA ALA A 258 20.94 -1.74 -18.79
C ALA A 258 20.94 -2.56 -17.51
N ALA A 259 19.75 -2.84 -16.99
CA ALA A 259 19.60 -3.56 -15.75
C ALA A 259 20.31 -4.91 -15.89
N ARG A 260 21.37 -5.12 -15.11
CA ARG A 260 21.81 -6.49 -14.84
C ARG A 260 20.67 -7.12 -14.07
N ARG A 261 19.92 -8.00 -14.74
CA ARG A 261 19.00 -8.91 -14.05
C ARG A 261 19.86 -9.61 -13.01
N VAL A 262 19.71 -9.21 -11.76
CA VAL A 262 20.23 -10.01 -10.66
C VAL A 262 19.29 -11.20 -10.67
N ALA A 263 19.62 -12.22 -11.47
CA ALA A 263 19.00 -13.52 -11.37
C ALA A 263 19.25 -13.93 -9.93
N LEU A 264 18.27 -13.75 -9.07
CA LEU A 264 18.38 -14.13 -7.68
C LEU A 264 18.33 -15.65 -7.68
N PRO A 265 19.46 -16.39 -7.50
CA PRO A 265 19.38 -17.80 -7.16
C PRO A 265 18.55 -18.02 -5.88
N ALA A 266 18.23 -16.96 -5.14
CA ALA A 266 17.43 -16.99 -3.93
C ALA A 266 16.04 -17.64 -4.09
N ALA A 267 15.34 -17.52 -5.23
CA ALA A 267 13.96 -18.02 -5.31
C ALA A 267 13.88 -19.56 -5.17
N TRP A 268 14.77 -20.28 -5.86
CA TRP A 268 14.82 -21.74 -5.76
C TRP A 268 15.38 -22.21 -4.43
N TRP A 269 16.32 -21.47 -3.82
CA TRP A 269 16.77 -21.73 -2.45
C TRP A 269 15.67 -21.50 -1.41
N VAL A 270 14.79 -20.51 -1.61
CA VAL A 270 13.63 -20.29 -0.74
C VAL A 270 12.61 -21.42 -0.90
N ALA A 271 12.35 -21.88 -2.13
CA ALA A 271 11.49 -23.04 -2.37
C ALA A 271 12.08 -24.30 -1.70
N ALA A 272 13.34 -24.62 -1.99
CA ALA A 272 14.03 -25.79 -1.45
C ALA A 272 14.14 -25.75 0.08
N GLY A 273 14.51 -24.59 0.64
CA GLY A 273 14.57 -24.38 2.08
C GLY A 273 13.21 -24.49 2.75
N GLY A 274 12.17 -23.89 2.17
CA GLY A 274 10.80 -23.97 2.67
C GLY A 274 10.23 -25.40 2.60
N LEU A 275 10.49 -26.13 1.51
CA LEU A 275 10.15 -27.55 1.39
C LEU A 275 10.91 -28.40 2.41
N GLY A 276 12.20 -28.11 2.64
CA GLY A 276 13.00 -28.75 3.68
C GLY A 276 12.42 -28.53 5.08
N VAL A 277 11.96 -27.31 5.39
CA VAL A 277 11.26 -27.00 6.64
C VAL A 277 9.94 -27.76 6.75
N ALA A 278 9.13 -27.80 5.69
CA ALA A 278 7.87 -28.54 5.68
C ALA A 278 8.09 -30.06 5.89
N ALA A 279 9.10 -30.63 5.24
CA ALA A 279 9.50 -32.03 5.42
C ALA A 279 9.99 -32.30 6.84
N LEU A 280 10.80 -31.41 7.41
CA LEU A 280 11.27 -31.52 8.79
C LEU A 280 10.11 -31.47 9.79
N VAL A 281 9.16 -30.55 9.61
CA VAL A 281 7.92 -30.46 10.42
C VAL A 281 7.12 -31.75 10.34
N TRP A 282 6.93 -32.30 9.14
CA TRP A 282 6.25 -33.58 8.95
C TRP A 282 6.98 -34.72 9.66
N LEU A 283 8.31 -34.83 9.52
CA LEU A 283 9.10 -35.87 10.15
C LEU A 283 9.05 -35.79 11.69
N LEU A 284 9.10 -34.58 12.26
CA LEU A 284 8.97 -34.36 13.70
C LEU A 284 7.59 -34.81 14.22
N LEU A 285 6.51 -34.42 13.54
CA LEU A 285 5.16 -34.79 13.94
C LEU A 285 4.88 -36.29 13.69
N TYR A 286 5.30 -36.82 12.55
CA TYR A 286 5.08 -38.22 12.21
C TYR A 286 5.88 -39.17 13.10
N GLY A 287 7.18 -38.92 13.24
CA GLY A 287 8.08 -39.74 14.03
C GLY A 287 7.94 -39.53 15.55
N GLY A 288 7.65 -38.30 15.98
CA GLY A 288 7.58 -37.93 17.39
C GLY A 288 6.19 -38.06 18.02
N LEU A 289 5.11 -37.98 17.23
CA LEU A 289 3.74 -37.98 17.74
C LEU A 289 2.88 -39.10 17.15
N ILE A 290 2.76 -39.16 15.82
CA ILE A 290 1.81 -40.08 15.15
C ILE A 290 2.21 -41.53 15.32
N ARG A 291 3.45 -41.88 14.97
CA ARG A 291 3.95 -43.27 15.06
C ARG A 291 3.93 -43.79 16.50
N PRO A 292 4.43 -43.05 17.51
CA PRO A 292 4.33 -43.49 18.90
C PRO A 292 2.89 -43.67 19.40
N LEU A 293 1.94 -42.86 18.94
CA LEU A 293 0.52 -43.03 19.29
C LEU A 293 -0.09 -44.29 18.66
N ARG A 294 0.27 -44.60 17.41
CA ARG A 294 -0.14 -45.86 16.77
C ARG A 294 0.46 -47.08 17.45
N ASP A 295 1.74 -47.00 17.84
CA ASP A 295 2.41 -48.05 18.60
C ASP A 295 1.75 -48.25 19.97
N LEU A 296 1.42 -47.15 20.66
CA LEU A 296 0.66 -47.17 21.92
C LEU A 296 -0.71 -47.84 21.75
N LEU A 297 -1.45 -47.48 20.70
CA LEU A 297 -2.76 -48.06 20.41
C LEU A 297 -2.66 -49.56 20.14
N ALA A 298 -1.66 -50.00 19.36
CA ALA A 298 -1.43 -51.42 19.10
C ALA A 298 -1.14 -52.20 20.39
N VAL A 299 -0.32 -51.63 21.29
CA VAL A 299 -0.02 -52.24 22.60
C VAL A 299 -1.26 -52.31 23.49
N LEU A 300 -2.04 -51.22 23.59
CA LEU A 300 -3.24 -51.19 24.41
C LEU A 300 -4.33 -52.11 23.86
N ARG A 301 -4.47 -52.20 22.53
CA ARG A 301 -5.38 -53.13 21.86
C ARG A 301 -5.00 -54.59 22.15
N ALA A 302 -3.71 -54.92 22.05
CA ALA A 302 -3.23 -56.26 22.42
C ALA A 302 -3.57 -56.60 23.88
N ARG A 303 -3.36 -55.65 24.81
CA ARG A 303 -3.69 -55.83 26.23
C ARG A 303 -5.18 -55.94 26.50
N ALA A 304 -6.00 -55.11 25.85
CA ALA A 304 -7.46 -55.18 25.96
C ALA A 304 -8.04 -56.51 25.47
N CYS A 305 -7.33 -57.23 24.59
CA CYS A 305 -7.68 -58.59 24.15
C CYS A 305 -7.09 -59.70 25.03
N GLY A 306 -6.23 -59.39 26.00
CA GLY A 306 -5.49 -60.37 26.80
C GLY A 306 -4.27 -60.99 26.10
N ALA A 307 -3.80 -60.40 24.99
CA ALA A 307 -2.57 -60.83 24.33
C ALA A 307 -1.32 -60.28 25.05
N ALA A 308 -0.21 -61.02 24.95
CA ALA A 308 1.10 -60.50 25.32
C ALA A 308 1.49 -59.36 24.35
N ALA A 309 1.69 -58.16 24.89
CA ALA A 309 2.08 -57.02 24.08
C ALA A 309 3.55 -57.10 23.65
N PRO A 310 3.89 -56.69 22.41
CA PRO A 310 5.27 -56.58 21.97
C PRO A 310 6.06 -55.59 22.84
N SER A 311 7.24 -55.99 23.31
CA SER A 311 7.92 -55.38 24.46
C SER A 311 8.75 -54.11 24.17
N ARG A 312 8.90 -53.66 22.91
CA ARG A 312 10.00 -52.72 22.56
C ARG A 312 9.65 -51.34 21.99
N SER A 313 8.46 -51.06 21.47
CA SER A 313 8.25 -49.86 20.62
C SER A 313 7.55 -48.64 21.26
N ALA A 314 6.72 -48.81 22.30
CA ALA A 314 5.71 -47.80 22.64
C ALA A 314 6.12 -46.68 23.63
N ALA A 315 7.39 -46.57 24.02
CA ALA A 315 7.84 -45.66 25.10
C ALA A 315 8.43 -44.30 24.63
N ARG A 316 8.22 -43.88 23.38
CA ARG A 316 8.81 -42.64 22.84
C ARG A 316 8.09 -41.35 23.25
N LEU A 317 6.80 -41.43 23.60
CA LEU A 317 6.02 -40.30 24.12
C LEU A 317 5.90 -40.37 25.65
N ALA A 318 6.13 -39.24 26.33
CA ALA A 318 6.05 -39.17 27.79
C ALA A 318 4.66 -39.57 28.32
N GLU A 319 3.60 -39.11 27.65
CA GLU A 319 2.22 -39.44 27.99
C GLU A 319 1.93 -40.94 27.79
N GLY A 320 2.34 -41.51 26.66
CA GLY A 320 2.18 -42.93 26.36
C GLY A 320 2.94 -43.84 27.34
N ALA A 321 4.20 -43.49 27.66
CA ALA A 321 5.00 -44.23 28.64
C ALA A 321 4.39 -44.20 30.05
N ARG A 322 3.66 -43.13 30.41
CA ARG A 322 2.92 -43.07 31.68
C ARG A 322 1.65 -43.91 31.63
N ILE A 323 0.89 -43.86 30.54
CA ILE A 323 -0.31 -44.71 30.34
C ILE A 323 0.07 -46.20 30.39
N LEU A 324 1.17 -46.60 29.73
CA LEU A 324 1.62 -48.00 29.73
C LEU A 324 2.13 -48.49 31.08
N ARG A 325 2.78 -47.63 31.87
CA ARG A 325 3.20 -47.96 33.24
C ARG A 325 2.02 -48.35 34.13
N VAL A 326 0.90 -47.65 33.98
CA VAL A 326 -0.34 -47.95 34.71
C VAL A 326 -0.86 -49.34 34.35
N VAL A 327 -0.84 -49.72 33.07
CA VAL A 327 -1.38 -51.01 32.59
C VAL A 327 -0.44 -52.19 32.91
N GLY A 328 0.48 -52.03 33.85
CA GLY A 328 1.34 -53.10 34.36
C GLY A 328 2.48 -53.51 33.42
N SER A 329 2.84 -52.69 32.41
CA SER A 329 4.03 -52.97 31.60
C SER A 329 5.29 -52.47 32.33
N LEU A 330 5.86 -53.32 33.19
CA LEU A 330 7.04 -53.03 34.02
C LEU A 330 8.30 -52.60 33.23
N HIS A 331 8.31 -52.77 31.91
CA HIS A 331 9.44 -52.47 31.03
C HIS A 331 9.41 -51.05 30.40
N ALA A 332 8.40 -50.22 30.68
CA ALA A 332 8.31 -48.86 30.13
C ALA A 332 9.22 -47.86 30.91
N ARG A 333 10.55 -48.01 30.82
CA ARG A 333 11.56 -47.11 31.43
C ARG A 333 12.00 -45.93 30.53
N GLY A 334 11.24 -45.58 29.49
CA GLY A 334 11.62 -44.51 28.56
C GLY A 334 11.35 -43.08 29.07
N ARG A 335 12.36 -42.21 29.01
CA ARG A 335 12.20 -40.74 29.07
C ARG A 335 11.76 -40.22 27.69
N GLY A 336 10.50 -40.50 27.32
CA GLY A 336 9.92 -39.94 26.10
C GLY A 336 9.77 -38.42 26.17
N LEU A 337 9.74 -37.75 25.02
CA LEU A 337 9.42 -36.31 24.96
C LEU A 337 7.91 -36.11 25.16
N PRO A 338 7.47 -35.05 25.88
CA PRO A 338 6.06 -34.70 25.95
C PRO A 338 5.51 -34.33 24.57
N ALA A 339 4.28 -34.73 24.26
CA ALA A 339 3.63 -34.39 22.98
C ALA A 339 3.65 -32.87 22.70
N ALA A 340 3.44 -32.05 23.73
CA ALA A 340 3.50 -30.59 23.64
C ALA A 340 4.88 -30.07 23.17
N VAL A 341 5.98 -30.71 23.60
CA VAL A 341 7.34 -30.31 23.22
C VAL A 341 7.59 -30.65 21.76
N VAL A 342 7.14 -31.81 21.27
CA VAL A 342 7.26 -32.19 19.85
C VAL A 342 6.52 -31.20 18.95
N VAL A 343 5.28 -30.83 19.32
CA VAL A 343 4.51 -29.85 18.54
C VAL A 343 5.15 -28.46 18.60
N ALA A 344 5.65 -28.04 19.77
CA ALA A 344 6.34 -26.77 19.92
C ALA A 344 7.64 -26.70 19.09
N LEU A 345 8.42 -27.79 19.04
CA LEU A 345 9.61 -27.89 18.20
C LEU A 345 9.25 -27.78 16.71
N ALA A 346 8.21 -28.47 16.27
CA ALA A 346 7.73 -28.40 14.88
C ALA A 346 7.30 -26.97 14.50
N ALA A 347 6.49 -26.30 15.34
CA ALA A 347 6.11 -24.91 15.13
C ALA A 347 7.33 -23.95 15.16
N GLY A 348 8.26 -24.19 16.08
CA GLY A 348 9.52 -23.46 16.19
C GLY A 348 10.37 -23.55 14.93
N CYS A 349 10.47 -24.73 14.29
CA CYS A 349 11.16 -24.90 13.02
C CYS A 349 10.53 -24.05 11.89
N ALA A 350 9.19 -24.03 11.80
CA ALA A 350 8.49 -23.22 10.80
C ALA A 350 8.72 -21.71 11.02
N LEU A 351 8.63 -21.25 12.27
CA LEU A 351 8.88 -19.85 12.63
C LEU A 351 10.34 -19.45 12.43
N ALA A 352 11.29 -20.34 12.74
CA ALA A 352 12.70 -20.12 12.46
C ALA A 352 12.95 -19.97 10.95
N GLY A 353 12.31 -20.79 10.11
CA GLY A 353 12.35 -20.64 8.65
C GLY A 353 11.84 -19.28 8.18
N ALA A 354 10.71 -18.81 8.71
CA ALA A 354 10.17 -17.48 8.42
C ALA A 354 11.11 -16.34 8.87
N ALA A 355 11.75 -16.48 10.04
CA ALA A 355 12.71 -15.50 10.55
C ALA A 355 13.99 -15.45 9.70
N VAL A 356 14.49 -16.60 9.23
CA VAL A 356 15.63 -16.67 8.29
C VAL A 356 15.28 -15.97 6.98
N LEU A 357 14.09 -16.21 6.43
CA LEU A 357 13.60 -15.53 5.24
C LEU A 357 13.58 -14.00 5.42
N LEU A 358 12.99 -13.51 6.52
CA LEU A 358 12.95 -12.08 6.83
C LEU A 358 14.36 -11.48 6.95
N ARG A 359 15.27 -12.17 7.64
CA ARG A 359 16.67 -11.72 7.82
C ARG A 359 17.43 -11.68 6.50
N ALA A 360 17.21 -12.64 5.61
CA ALA A 360 17.85 -12.69 4.29
C ALA A 360 17.44 -11.48 3.43
N TYR A 361 16.15 -11.10 3.45
CA TYR A 361 15.66 -9.97 2.65
C TYR A 361 15.82 -8.60 3.32
N ALA A 362 15.89 -8.53 4.66
CA ALA A 362 16.13 -7.29 5.39
C ALA A 362 17.53 -6.71 5.16
N ARG A 363 18.52 -7.54 4.78
CA ARG A 363 19.93 -7.14 4.62
C ARG A 363 20.32 -6.73 3.20
N GLN A 364 19.44 -6.87 2.21
CA GLN A 364 19.77 -6.46 0.85
C GLN A 364 19.92 -4.94 0.80
N PRO A 365 21.03 -4.36 0.31
CA PRO A 365 21.17 -2.91 0.22
C PRO A 365 20.17 -2.33 -0.80
N ASP A 366 19.54 -1.21 -0.46
CA ASP A 366 18.73 -0.46 -1.42
C ASP A 366 19.65 0.34 -2.34
N THR A 367 19.99 -0.21 -3.50
CA THR A 367 20.63 0.57 -4.57
C THR A 367 19.56 1.42 -5.25
N VAL A 368 19.38 2.66 -4.78
CA VAL A 368 18.45 3.61 -5.38
C VAL A 368 19.12 4.24 -6.59
N SER A 369 18.48 4.16 -7.76
CA SER A 369 18.95 4.84 -8.97
C SER A 369 18.95 6.36 -8.77
N GLN A 370 19.99 7.05 -9.25
CA GLN A 370 20.03 8.52 -9.28
C GLN A 370 18.80 9.11 -9.99
N GLN A 371 18.27 8.41 -11.00
CA GLN A 371 17.05 8.85 -11.69
C GLN A 371 15.83 8.89 -10.76
N LEU A 372 15.68 7.92 -9.86
CA LEU A 372 14.57 7.92 -8.90
C LEU A 372 14.73 9.04 -7.87
N LEU A 373 15.97 9.36 -7.48
CA LEU A 373 16.24 10.51 -6.60
C LEU A 373 15.94 11.84 -7.30
N ALA A 374 16.26 11.95 -8.59
CA ALA A 374 15.93 13.10 -9.42
C ALA A 374 14.41 13.24 -9.61
N ASP A 375 13.68 12.14 -9.82
CA ASP A 375 12.22 12.15 -9.95
C ASP A 375 11.54 12.61 -8.66
N VAL A 376 11.96 12.10 -7.49
CA VAL A 376 11.45 12.56 -6.18
C VAL A 376 11.70 14.05 -5.99
N ARG A 377 12.90 14.53 -6.37
CA ARG A 377 13.23 15.96 -6.35
C ARG A 377 12.34 16.76 -7.29
N ASN A 378 12.14 16.31 -8.53
CA ASN A 378 11.28 16.95 -9.52
C ASN A 378 9.84 17.07 -9.05
N ARG A 379 9.30 16.06 -8.37
CA ARG A 379 7.96 16.13 -7.77
C ARG A 379 7.91 17.12 -6.62
N ALA A 380 8.91 17.15 -5.74
CA ALA A 380 8.97 18.11 -4.64
C ALA A 380 9.08 19.56 -5.15
N THR A 381 10.01 19.83 -6.06
CA THR A 381 10.17 21.13 -6.75
C THR A 381 8.89 21.50 -7.49
N GLY A 382 8.26 20.52 -8.14
CA GLY A 382 7.03 20.70 -8.85
C GLY A 382 5.86 21.08 -7.94
N ALA A 383 5.71 20.44 -6.78
CA ALA A 383 4.69 20.74 -5.79
C ALA A 383 4.91 22.15 -5.20
N GLN A 384 6.15 22.49 -4.87
CA GLN A 384 6.51 23.84 -4.42
C GLN A 384 6.21 24.90 -5.49
N PHE A 385 6.56 24.65 -6.75
CA PHE A 385 6.27 25.57 -7.85
C PHE A 385 4.77 25.80 -7.99
N ALA A 386 3.95 24.74 -7.93
CA ALA A 386 2.50 24.85 -8.01
C ALA A 386 1.92 25.67 -6.84
N LEU A 387 2.44 25.45 -5.63
CA LEU A 387 2.05 26.24 -4.45
C LEU A 387 2.40 27.72 -4.66
N ARG A 388 3.61 27.99 -5.15
CA ARG A 388 4.11 29.34 -5.41
C ARG A 388 3.27 30.08 -6.44
N GLU A 389 2.99 29.46 -7.58
CA GLU A 389 2.16 30.06 -8.61
C GLU A 389 0.74 30.32 -8.12
N ASN A 390 0.21 29.50 -7.21
CA ASN A 390 -1.08 29.77 -6.57
C ASN A 390 -1.04 31.05 -5.71
N LEU A 391 0.01 31.23 -4.90
CA LEU A 391 0.18 32.43 -4.08
C LEU A 391 0.45 33.69 -4.90
N VAL A 392 1.25 33.59 -5.97
CA VAL A 392 1.46 34.73 -6.87
C VAL A 392 0.16 35.12 -7.55
N ARG A 393 -0.57 34.13 -8.08
CA ARG A 393 -1.85 34.35 -8.77
C ARG A 393 -2.87 35.02 -7.85
N GLY A 394 -3.07 34.50 -6.64
CA GLY A 394 -4.01 35.10 -5.69
C GLY A 394 -3.66 36.55 -5.36
N ARG A 395 -2.38 36.87 -5.21
CA ARG A 395 -1.90 38.25 -5.00
C ARG A 395 -2.15 39.14 -6.23
N GLU A 396 -1.89 38.65 -7.43
CA GLU A 396 -2.12 39.41 -8.66
C GLU A 396 -3.61 39.64 -8.93
N ALA A 397 -4.46 38.65 -8.65
CA ALA A 397 -5.91 38.80 -8.72
C ALA A 397 -6.42 39.83 -7.71
N LEU A 398 -5.86 39.81 -6.49
CA LEU A 398 -6.12 40.84 -5.47
C LEU A 398 -5.69 42.23 -5.95
N ALA A 399 -4.50 42.36 -6.54
CA ALA A 399 -4.00 43.63 -7.06
C ALA A 399 -4.84 44.18 -8.24
N ARG A 400 -5.28 43.32 -9.16
CA ARG A 400 -6.24 43.72 -10.22
C ARG A 400 -7.56 44.19 -9.64
N THR A 401 -8.06 43.50 -8.61
CA THR A 401 -9.29 43.88 -7.90
C THR A 401 -9.11 45.22 -7.18
N ALA A 402 -7.95 45.46 -6.58
CA ALA A 402 -7.61 46.72 -5.94
C ALA A 402 -7.50 47.89 -6.94
N ALA A 403 -6.95 47.66 -8.14
CA ALA A 403 -6.88 48.66 -9.20
C ALA A 403 -8.27 49.02 -9.76
N ALA A 404 -9.20 48.06 -9.79
CA ALA A 404 -10.59 48.26 -10.20
C ALA A 404 -11.53 48.69 -9.05
N TRP A 405 -10.98 49.00 -7.87
CA TRP A 405 -11.77 49.25 -6.68
C TRP A 405 -12.53 50.59 -6.77
N PRO A 406 -13.85 50.61 -6.47
CA PRO A 406 -14.64 51.83 -6.56
C PRO A 406 -14.37 52.78 -5.38
N ALA A 407 -14.48 54.08 -5.63
CA ALA A 407 -14.26 55.10 -4.60
C ALA A 407 -15.35 55.08 -3.50
N ASP A 408 -16.56 54.61 -3.81
CA ASP A 408 -17.78 54.74 -2.99
C ASP A 408 -18.07 53.55 -2.03
N ASN A 409 -17.06 52.74 -1.70
CA ASN A 409 -17.16 51.58 -0.80
C ASN A 409 -18.12 50.46 -1.25
N ARG A 410 -18.66 50.50 -2.46
CA ARG A 410 -19.54 49.43 -2.99
C ARG A 410 -18.76 48.24 -3.56
N GLY A 411 -17.64 47.90 -2.95
CA GLY A 411 -16.70 46.87 -3.44
C GLY A 411 -17.11 45.42 -3.15
N GLY A 412 -18.20 45.16 -2.40
CA GLY A 412 -18.66 43.81 -2.05
C GLY A 412 -18.76 42.85 -3.25
N PRO A 413 -19.47 43.22 -4.34
CA PRO A 413 -19.58 42.37 -5.53
C PRO A 413 -18.25 42.10 -6.26
N LEU A 414 -17.22 42.94 -6.06
CA LEU A 414 -15.87 42.68 -6.58
C LEU A 414 -15.14 41.63 -5.73
N LEU A 415 -15.32 41.65 -4.40
CA LEU A 415 -14.79 40.61 -3.52
C LEU A 415 -15.41 39.24 -3.81
N ASP A 416 -16.72 39.21 -4.05
CA ASP A 416 -17.42 37.97 -4.41
C ASP A 416 -16.91 37.40 -5.74
N ARG A 417 -16.69 38.27 -6.73
CA ARG A 417 -16.09 37.89 -8.01
C ARG A 417 -14.65 37.41 -7.86
N LEU A 418 -13.84 38.10 -7.05
CA LEU A 418 -12.47 37.67 -6.75
C LEU A 418 -12.45 36.28 -6.13
N ARG A 419 -13.30 36.01 -5.13
CA ARG A 419 -13.38 34.70 -4.47
C ARG A 419 -13.91 33.60 -5.41
N ALA A 420 -14.87 33.94 -6.27
CA ALA A 420 -15.38 32.99 -7.26
C ALA A 420 -14.32 32.64 -8.31
N ALA A 421 -13.51 33.61 -8.73
CA ALA A 421 -12.42 33.43 -9.70
C ALA A 421 -11.19 32.72 -9.11
N GLU A 422 -10.90 32.95 -7.83
CA GLU A 422 -9.71 32.41 -7.16
C GLU A 422 -10.11 31.40 -6.05
N PRO A 423 -10.35 30.13 -6.40
CA PRO A 423 -10.73 29.11 -5.43
C PRO A 423 -9.64 28.83 -4.39
N GLY A 424 -8.40 29.30 -4.57
CA GLY A 424 -7.37 29.23 -3.54
C GLY A 424 -7.65 30.13 -2.33
N LEU A 425 -8.54 31.11 -2.47
CA LEU A 425 -8.86 32.07 -1.41
C LEU A 425 -10.01 31.54 -0.54
N ARG A 426 -9.79 31.60 0.77
CA ARG A 426 -10.79 31.30 1.80
C ARG A 426 -11.74 32.48 2.02
N SER A 427 -11.16 33.67 2.12
CA SER A 427 -11.89 34.90 2.41
C SER A 427 -11.17 36.10 1.80
N ALA A 428 -11.91 37.13 1.43
CA ALA A 428 -11.38 38.42 0.99
C ALA A 428 -12.11 39.54 1.73
N TYR A 429 -11.39 40.56 2.18
CA TYR A 429 -11.94 41.62 3.01
C TYR A 429 -11.23 42.95 2.81
N LEU A 430 -11.96 44.02 3.09
CA LEU A 430 -11.42 45.38 3.14
C LEU A 430 -11.06 45.73 4.58
N THR A 431 -9.86 46.24 4.76
CA THR A 431 -9.33 46.69 6.05
C THR A 431 -9.09 48.18 6.00
N GLU A 432 -9.62 48.89 6.99
CA GLU A 432 -9.38 50.31 7.22
C GLU A 432 -7.94 50.55 7.73
N PRO A 433 -7.43 51.79 7.72
CA PRO A 433 -6.07 52.08 8.16
C PRO A 433 -5.80 51.73 9.63
N ASP A 434 -6.85 51.71 10.45
CA ASP A 434 -6.84 51.31 11.86
C ASP A 434 -6.94 49.78 12.06
N GLY A 435 -6.91 49.00 10.98
CA GLY A 435 -6.99 47.55 11.03
C GLY A 435 -8.42 47.00 11.18
N ARG A 436 -9.46 47.84 11.24
CA ARG A 436 -10.86 47.38 11.29
C ARG A 436 -11.29 46.81 9.94
N ARG A 437 -12.06 45.73 9.95
CA ARG A 437 -12.62 45.12 8.73
C ARG A 437 -13.97 45.78 8.43
N SER A 438 -14.15 46.31 7.22
CA SER A 438 -15.39 46.98 6.81
C SER A 438 -16.24 46.18 5.83
N LEU A 439 -15.61 45.38 4.96
CA LEU A 439 -16.30 44.46 4.04
C LEU A 439 -15.64 43.09 4.08
N THR A 440 -16.40 42.02 3.91
CA THR A 440 -15.88 40.65 3.89
C THR A 440 -16.69 39.78 2.93
N SER A 441 -16.01 38.88 2.21
CA SER A 441 -16.58 37.84 1.36
C SER A 441 -15.90 36.51 1.66
N GLY A 442 -16.68 35.42 1.69
CA GLY A 442 -16.19 34.07 1.97
C GLY A 442 -16.37 33.65 3.43
N ALA A 443 -15.48 32.78 3.90
CA ALA A 443 -15.52 32.32 5.29
C ALA A 443 -15.03 33.40 6.27
N GLU A 444 -15.31 33.23 7.56
CA GLU A 444 -14.75 34.12 8.59
C GLU A 444 -13.21 34.09 8.52
N PRO A 445 -12.54 35.26 8.38
CA PRO A 445 -11.09 35.34 8.34
C PRO A 445 -10.48 34.94 9.68
N TYR A 446 -9.38 34.20 9.64
CA TYR A 446 -8.69 33.77 10.84
C TYR A 446 -7.89 34.90 11.49
N ARG A 447 -7.47 35.91 10.71
CA ARG A 447 -6.75 37.06 11.26
C ARG A 447 -7.70 37.94 12.09
N PRO A 448 -7.37 38.26 13.36
CA PRO A 448 -8.18 39.17 14.16
C PRO A 448 -8.14 40.59 13.60
N ALA A 449 -9.22 41.35 13.81
CA ALA A 449 -9.26 42.77 13.46
C ALA A 449 -8.29 43.59 14.33
N GLY A 450 -7.80 44.72 13.81
CA GLY A 450 -6.93 45.66 14.55
C GLY A 450 -5.45 45.31 14.57
N LEU A 451 -4.94 44.58 13.57
CA LEU A 451 -3.52 44.22 13.49
C LEU A 451 -2.67 45.27 12.75
N ASP A 452 -1.83 45.97 13.52
CA ASP A 452 -0.95 47.06 13.09
C ASP A 452 0.31 46.60 12.33
N ASN A 453 0.21 46.44 11.00
CA ASN A 453 1.30 46.65 10.02
C ASN A 453 0.81 46.21 8.63
N PRO A 454 -0.06 46.98 7.99
CA PRO A 454 -0.44 46.66 6.63
C PRO A 454 0.77 46.91 5.71
N ARG A 455 1.25 45.85 5.06
CA ARG A 455 2.30 45.92 4.05
C ARG A 455 1.87 45.08 2.86
N ASP A 456 2.12 45.61 1.68
CA ASP A 456 1.81 44.91 0.44
C ASP A 456 2.62 43.62 0.30
N GLY A 457 1.96 42.56 -0.16
CA GLY A 457 2.61 41.26 -0.38
C GLY A 457 1.84 40.09 0.22
N VAL A 458 2.47 38.91 0.17
CA VAL A 458 1.95 37.69 0.81
C VAL A 458 2.74 37.44 2.09
N ARG A 459 2.03 37.23 3.20
CA ARG A 459 2.62 37.15 4.54
C ARG A 459 1.95 36.06 5.36
N LEU A 460 2.71 35.53 6.31
CA LEU A 460 2.26 34.56 7.29
C LEU A 460 2.04 35.25 8.63
N ASP A 461 0.84 35.15 9.20
CA ASP A 461 0.58 35.61 10.56
C ASP A 461 0.81 34.46 11.57
N PRO A 462 1.82 34.54 12.45
CA PRO A 462 2.07 33.53 13.46
C PRO A 462 1.17 33.65 14.69
N ARG A 463 0.39 34.73 14.84
CA ARG A 463 -0.41 35.00 16.05
C ARG A 463 -1.74 34.22 16.07
N VAL A 464 -2.08 33.54 14.98
CA VAL A 464 -3.38 32.91 14.74
C VAL A 464 -3.45 31.48 15.32
N GLY A 465 -2.86 31.29 16.50
CA GLY A 465 -2.90 30.04 17.26
C GLY A 465 -2.32 28.83 16.51
N ASN A 466 -3.02 27.70 16.57
CA ASN A 466 -2.58 26.42 15.99
C ASN A 466 -2.81 26.30 14.47
N ARG A 467 -3.31 27.33 13.80
CA ARG A 467 -3.54 27.36 12.35
C ARG A 467 -2.76 28.52 11.73
N PRO A 468 -1.95 28.29 10.69
CA PRO A 468 -1.26 29.39 10.03
C PRO A 468 -2.27 30.19 9.21
N ALA A 469 -2.30 31.51 9.39
CA ALA A 469 -3.05 32.39 8.51
C ALA A 469 -2.09 32.94 7.44
N LEU A 470 -2.20 32.42 6.23
CA LEU A 470 -1.48 32.94 5.07
C LEU A 470 -2.40 33.91 4.34
N TYR A 471 -1.95 35.14 4.13
CA TYR A 471 -2.76 36.18 3.50
C TYR A 471 -1.96 37.00 2.49
N ALA A 472 -2.65 37.55 1.50
CA ALA A 472 -2.17 38.58 0.62
C ALA A 472 -2.81 39.92 1.00
N GLN A 473 -2.07 41.02 0.86
CA GLN A 473 -2.56 42.37 1.10
C GLN A 473 -2.06 43.32 0.00
N VAL A 474 -2.91 44.26 -0.42
CA VAL A 474 -2.60 45.31 -1.40
C VAL A 474 -3.23 46.63 -0.93
N GLN A 475 -2.45 47.70 -0.92
CA GLN A 475 -2.92 49.04 -0.59
C GLN A 475 -3.76 49.63 -1.72
N LEU A 476 -4.87 50.24 -1.34
CA LEU A 476 -5.73 51.03 -2.22
C LEU A 476 -5.24 52.48 -2.27
N PRO A 477 -5.54 53.25 -3.34
CA PRO A 477 -5.24 54.68 -3.40
C PRO A 477 -5.79 55.49 -2.23
N SER A 478 -6.92 55.04 -1.64
CA SER A 478 -7.53 55.64 -0.45
C SER A 478 -6.74 55.45 0.86
N GLY A 479 -5.62 54.73 0.85
CA GLY A 479 -4.85 54.37 2.06
C GLY A 479 -5.37 53.15 2.82
N ARG A 480 -6.56 52.65 2.47
CA ARG A 480 -7.12 51.38 2.95
C ARG A 480 -6.44 50.17 2.31
N PHE A 481 -6.72 48.98 2.83
CA PHE A 481 -6.08 47.77 2.34
C PHE A 481 -7.09 46.70 1.95
N LEU A 482 -6.90 46.15 0.76
CA LEU A 482 -7.59 44.95 0.33
C LEU A 482 -6.76 43.74 0.75
N ALA A 483 -7.37 42.81 1.47
CA ALA A 483 -6.73 41.60 1.97
C ALA A 483 -7.48 40.35 1.54
N ALA A 484 -6.77 39.24 1.37
CA ALA A 484 -7.36 37.94 1.15
C ALA A 484 -6.56 36.84 1.85
N GLU A 485 -7.25 35.91 2.52
CA GLU A 485 -6.64 34.75 3.17
C GLU A 485 -6.72 33.52 2.26
N TYR A 486 -5.63 32.77 2.21
CA TYR A 486 -5.55 31.52 1.46
C TYR A 486 -6.13 30.36 2.27
N ASP A 487 -6.82 29.45 1.59
CA ASP A 487 -7.28 28.21 2.20
C ASP A 487 -6.11 27.22 2.33
N VAL A 488 -5.53 27.17 3.52
CA VAL A 488 -4.42 26.27 3.88
C VAL A 488 -4.72 24.80 3.54
N ARG A 489 -5.97 24.34 3.67
CA ARG A 489 -6.32 22.94 3.33
C ARG A 489 -6.13 22.70 1.84
N ARG A 490 -6.64 23.61 1.01
CA ARG A 490 -6.44 23.54 -0.44
C ARG A 490 -4.96 23.62 -0.80
N LEU A 491 -4.16 24.45 -0.12
CA LEU A 491 -2.72 24.50 -0.34
C LEU A 491 -2.04 23.16 -0.03
N ILE A 492 -2.44 22.49 1.07
CA ILE A 492 -1.94 21.15 1.42
C ILE A 492 -2.37 20.11 0.40
N ASP A 493 -3.62 20.16 -0.10
CA ASP A 493 -4.10 19.25 -1.15
C ASP A 493 -3.26 19.37 -2.43
N HIS A 494 -2.73 20.56 -2.73
CA HIS A 494 -1.81 20.76 -3.85
C HIS A 494 -0.45 20.12 -3.61
N LEU A 495 0.05 20.14 -2.36
CA LEU A 495 1.30 19.48 -1.97
C LEU A 495 1.15 17.96 -1.94
N GLY A 496 0.00 17.45 -1.48
CA GLY A 496 -0.28 16.01 -1.34
C GLY A 496 -0.40 15.24 -2.66
N ARG A 497 -0.36 15.92 -3.81
CA ARG A 497 -0.30 15.27 -5.14
C ARG A 497 1.05 14.62 -5.42
N ALA A 498 2.12 15.08 -4.76
CA ALA A 498 3.42 14.46 -4.89
C ALA A 498 3.58 13.33 -3.86
N ASP A 499 4.14 12.20 -4.31
CA ASP A 499 4.40 11.05 -3.43
C ASP A 499 5.34 11.42 -2.27
N GLY A 500 5.02 10.91 -1.08
CA GLY A 500 5.78 11.13 0.14
C GLY A 500 5.25 12.27 1.00
N ARG A 501 5.99 12.58 2.07
CA ARG A 501 5.62 13.64 3.00
C ARG A 501 6.34 14.93 2.60
N ILE A 502 5.59 15.97 2.25
CA ILE A 502 6.15 17.29 1.92
C ILE A 502 5.80 18.25 3.05
N ARG A 503 6.83 18.86 3.63
CA ARG A 503 6.72 19.91 4.63
C ARG A 503 7.20 21.23 4.04
N VAL A 504 6.42 22.29 4.17
CA VAL A 504 6.90 23.66 3.90
C VAL A 504 7.27 24.28 5.23
N VAL A 505 8.49 24.79 5.35
CA VAL A 505 9.04 25.38 6.57
C VAL A 505 9.39 26.85 6.35
N ASP A 506 9.32 27.64 7.42
CA ASP A 506 9.77 29.04 7.42
C ASP A 506 11.29 29.18 7.54
N ASP A 507 11.77 30.42 7.59
CA ASP A 507 13.19 30.80 7.76
C ASP A 507 13.78 30.28 9.08
N ARG A 508 12.93 30.02 10.08
CA ARG A 508 13.29 29.42 11.37
C ARG A 508 13.15 27.90 11.37
N GLN A 509 12.94 27.28 10.20
CA GLN A 509 12.74 25.83 10.01
C GLN A 509 11.55 25.29 10.80
N ARG A 510 10.50 26.09 10.95
CA ARG A 510 9.24 25.69 11.58
C ARG A 510 8.22 25.33 10.52
N THR A 511 7.47 24.27 10.76
CA THR A 511 6.50 23.71 9.81
C THR A 511 5.31 24.66 9.63
N ILE A 512 5.08 25.09 8.39
CA ILE A 512 3.94 25.94 7.98
C ILE A 512 2.86 25.08 7.33
N LEU A 513 3.24 24.11 6.51
CA LEU A 513 2.34 23.18 5.81
C LEU A 513 2.95 21.77 5.87
N ASP A 514 2.12 20.75 5.98
CA ASP A 514 2.53 19.34 5.96
C ASP A 514 1.44 18.48 5.35
N THR A 515 1.82 17.57 4.45
CA THR A 515 0.87 16.65 3.79
C THR A 515 0.38 15.52 4.71
N ASP A 516 1.05 15.25 5.84
CA ASP A 516 0.74 14.15 6.77
C ASP A 516 0.15 14.67 8.10
N GLY A 517 -0.41 15.87 8.08
CA GLY A 517 -0.90 16.58 9.26
C GLY A 517 0.22 17.22 10.10
N TYR A 518 -0.07 18.35 10.74
CA TYR A 518 0.90 19.11 11.52
C TYR A 518 0.29 20.04 12.55
N ILE A 519 1.16 20.49 13.45
CA ILE A 519 0.95 21.64 14.33
C ILE A 519 1.79 22.79 13.77
N ALA A 520 1.13 23.90 13.41
CA ALA A 520 1.79 25.06 12.83
C ALA A 520 2.92 25.57 13.73
N PHE A 521 4.00 26.03 13.10
CA PHE A 521 5.18 26.59 13.75
C PHE A 521 5.98 25.63 14.63
N THR A 522 5.70 24.33 14.55
CA THR A 522 6.54 23.30 15.21
C THR A 522 7.86 23.15 14.46
N ALA A 523 8.97 23.15 15.20
CA ALA A 523 10.29 22.95 14.62
C ALA A 523 10.35 21.64 13.81
N LEU A 524 11.08 21.65 12.70
CA LEU A 524 11.23 20.48 11.85
C LEU A 524 11.94 19.34 12.59
N ASP A 525 11.31 18.16 12.64
CA ASP A 525 11.81 17.01 13.39
C ASP A 525 13.07 16.41 12.77
N GLY A 526 14.05 16.11 13.61
CA GLY A 526 15.31 15.45 13.20
C GLY A 526 16.38 16.43 12.69
N ALA A 527 17.65 16.02 12.82
CA ALA A 527 18.79 16.84 12.42
C ALA A 527 18.97 16.89 10.89
N ALA A 528 18.71 15.77 10.19
CA ALA A 528 18.92 15.70 8.75
C ALA A 528 17.93 16.59 7.95
N PRO A 529 16.62 16.59 8.21
CA PRO A 529 15.69 17.51 7.53
C PRO A 529 16.02 18.98 7.79
N ARG A 530 16.39 19.34 9.03
CA ARG A 530 16.83 20.70 9.39
C ARG A 530 18.09 21.14 8.65
N ALA A 531 19.08 20.26 8.55
CA ALA A 531 20.29 20.53 7.78
C ALA A 531 20.00 20.73 6.29
N ALA A 532 19.10 19.92 5.71
CA ALA A 532 18.70 20.06 4.30
C ALA A 532 17.94 21.38 4.06
N ALA A 533 17.02 21.76 4.95
CA ALA A 533 16.32 23.05 4.87
C ALA A 533 17.30 24.24 4.96
N ALA A 534 18.25 24.21 5.91
CA ALA A 534 19.30 25.23 6.04
C ALA A 534 20.17 25.34 4.78
N ALA A 535 20.53 24.20 4.20
CA ALA A 535 21.34 24.15 2.99
C ALA A 535 20.59 24.74 1.79
N ALA A 536 19.31 24.39 1.64
CA ALA A 536 18.46 24.95 0.60
C ALA A 536 18.37 26.48 0.75
N ASP A 537 18.07 27.01 1.94
CA ASP A 537 17.98 28.48 2.16
C ASP A 537 19.28 29.21 1.77
N ARG A 538 20.45 28.62 2.06
CA ARG A 538 21.76 29.15 1.64
C ARG A 538 22.04 29.06 0.15
N GLY A 539 21.16 28.42 -0.63
CA GLY A 539 21.35 28.20 -2.06
C GLY A 539 22.41 27.14 -2.36
N ALA A 540 22.76 26.31 -1.38
CA ALA A 540 23.60 25.16 -1.64
C ALA A 540 22.82 24.18 -2.52
N GLU A 541 23.44 23.74 -3.61
CA GLU A 541 23.00 22.57 -4.34
C GLU A 541 23.24 21.34 -3.46
N GLN A 542 22.38 21.10 -2.46
CA GLN A 542 22.42 19.82 -1.75
C GLN A 542 21.47 18.85 -2.46
N PRO A 543 22.01 17.91 -3.26
CA PRO A 543 21.23 16.92 -3.95
C PRO A 543 20.62 15.97 -2.91
N THR A 544 19.45 15.47 -3.27
CA THR A 544 18.70 14.44 -2.57
C THR A 544 19.59 13.45 -1.79
N ARG A 545 19.38 13.34 -0.46
CA ARG A 545 20.18 12.46 0.41
C ARG A 545 19.36 11.26 0.87
N ILE A 546 19.97 10.08 0.88
CA ILE A 546 19.42 8.92 1.56
C ILE A 546 19.92 8.93 3.01
N THR A 547 18.97 8.97 3.95
CA THR A 547 19.25 8.89 5.39
C THR A 547 19.56 7.45 5.80
N ARG A 548 20.23 7.26 6.95
CA ARG A 548 20.53 5.93 7.51
C ARG A 548 19.27 5.09 7.73
N ASP A 549 18.14 5.73 7.96
CA ASP A 549 16.84 5.08 8.19
C ASP A 549 16.13 4.68 6.88
N GLY A 550 16.81 4.78 5.74
CA GLY A 550 16.24 4.42 4.44
C GLY A 550 15.15 5.38 3.99
N ARG A 551 15.32 6.69 4.25
CA ARG A 551 14.44 7.74 3.71
C ARG A 551 15.20 8.64 2.75
N VAL A 552 14.59 8.93 1.63
CA VAL A 552 15.01 9.95 0.67
C VAL A 552 14.56 11.31 1.18
N LEU A 553 15.51 12.22 1.32
CA LEU A 553 15.32 13.59 1.78
C LEU A 553 15.75 14.54 0.66
N THR A 554 14.86 15.43 0.27
CA THR A 554 15.18 16.54 -0.65
C THR A 554 14.62 17.84 -0.08
N ALA A 555 15.33 18.93 -0.30
CA ALA A 555 14.91 20.25 0.13
C ALA A 555 15.15 21.26 -0.99
N THR A 556 14.20 22.17 -1.15
CA THR A 556 14.23 23.20 -2.20
C THR A 556 13.78 24.52 -1.60
N ALA A 557 14.55 25.57 -1.86
CA ALA A 557 14.31 26.88 -1.30
C ALA A 557 13.22 27.63 -2.05
N TRP A 558 12.50 28.45 -1.34
CA TRP A 558 11.56 29.39 -1.91
C TRP A 558 12.30 30.67 -2.28
N ARG A 559 12.53 30.87 -3.58
CA ARG A 559 13.10 32.12 -4.12
C ARG A 559 12.20 32.61 -5.24
N ASP A 560 11.45 33.68 -4.99
CA ASP A 560 10.64 34.36 -5.98
C ASP A 560 10.63 35.86 -5.73
N PRO A 561 11.14 36.68 -6.66
CA PRO A 561 11.11 38.13 -6.53
C PRO A 561 9.71 38.72 -6.33
N ARG A 562 8.65 38.01 -6.76
CA ARG A 562 7.25 38.44 -6.61
C ARG A 562 6.70 38.21 -5.20
N LEU A 563 7.41 37.45 -4.36
CA LEU A 563 7.05 37.11 -2.99
C LEU A 563 8.27 37.28 -2.03
N PRO A 564 8.84 38.50 -1.93
CA PRO A 564 10.13 38.71 -1.26
C PRO A 564 10.10 38.42 0.25
N ASP A 565 8.94 38.57 0.89
CA ASP A 565 8.75 38.32 2.32
C ASP A 565 8.72 36.82 2.68
N LEU A 566 8.53 35.92 1.70
CA LEU A 566 8.41 34.49 1.94
C LEU A 566 9.75 33.76 1.78
N ARG A 567 10.49 33.68 2.88
CA ARG A 567 11.74 32.90 2.97
C ARG A 567 11.47 31.45 3.42
N TRP A 568 10.73 30.72 2.61
CA TRP A 568 10.34 29.34 2.93
C TRP A 568 11.28 28.31 2.32
N ALA A 569 11.20 27.06 2.77
CA ALA A 569 11.77 25.91 2.08
C ALA A 569 10.75 24.78 2.06
N ALA A 570 10.67 24.05 0.95
CA ALA A 570 9.92 22.79 0.89
C ALA A 570 10.89 21.63 1.10
N VAL A 571 10.61 20.79 2.10
CA VAL A 571 11.37 19.61 2.46
C VAL A 571 10.49 18.39 2.19
N ALA A 572 10.89 17.55 1.25
CA ALA A 572 10.21 16.30 0.97
C ALA A 572 10.98 15.12 1.58
N VAL A 573 10.26 14.28 2.30
CA VAL A 573 10.73 13.06 2.94
C VAL A 573 9.91 11.90 2.42
N ALA A 574 10.53 10.98 1.69
CA ALA A 574 9.90 9.76 1.20
C ALA A 574 10.66 8.54 1.72
N PRO A 575 9.99 7.52 2.30
CA PRO A 575 10.69 6.29 2.63
C PRO A 575 11.14 5.61 1.32
N VAL A 576 12.33 5.03 1.30
CA VAL A 576 12.83 4.26 0.14
C VAL A 576 11.89 3.10 -0.18
N SER A 577 11.19 2.57 0.83
CA SER A 577 10.16 1.55 0.62
C SER A 577 8.90 2.03 -0.10
N ALA A 578 8.67 3.34 -0.22
CA ALA A 578 7.62 3.89 -1.09
C ALA A 578 8.07 3.97 -2.55
N LEU A 579 9.38 3.97 -2.81
CA LEU A 579 9.89 3.76 -4.16
C LEU A 579 9.63 2.32 -4.53
N ARG A 580 8.96 2.08 -5.66
CA ARG A 580 8.65 0.72 -6.17
C ARG A 580 9.89 0.04 -6.73
N LEU A 581 10.92 -0.11 -5.90
CA LEU A 581 12.16 -0.78 -6.26
C LEU A 581 11.95 -2.29 -6.23
N PRO A 582 12.54 -3.07 -7.15
CA PRO A 582 12.45 -4.54 -7.12
C PRO A 582 12.82 -5.14 -5.75
N ALA A 583 13.85 -4.59 -5.09
CA ALA A 583 14.26 -4.99 -3.74
C ALA A 583 13.16 -4.75 -2.69
N THR A 584 12.43 -3.64 -2.79
CA THR A 584 11.34 -3.31 -1.86
C THR A 584 10.11 -4.19 -2.08
N GLU A 585 9.77 -4.50 -3.34
CA GLU A 585 8.71 -5.43 -3.68
C GLU A 585 9.06 -6.85 -3.19
N ALA A 586 10.32 -7.28 -3.35
CA ALA A 586 10.80 -8.56 -2.83
C ALA A 586 10.73 -8.62 -1.29
N ARG A 587 11.11 -7.55 -0.57
CA ARG A 587 10.95 -7.47 0.89
C ARG A 587 9.47 -7.52 1.30
N ARG A 588 8.59 -6.84 0.58
CA ARG A 588 7.14 -6.85 0.86
C ARG A 588 6.58 -8.26 0.67
N ALA A 589 6.92 -8.93 -0.43
CA ALA A 589 6.57 -10.33 -0.67
C ALA A 589 7.13 -11.24 0.42
N ALA A 590 8.41 -11.10 0.80
CA ALA A 590 9.02 -11.88 1.88
C ALA A 590 8.30 -11.69 3.23
N ARG A 591 7.88 -10.47 3.57
CA ARG A 591 7.09 -10.19 4.79
C ARG A 591 5.71 -10.85 4.73
N MET A 592 5.03 -10.78 3.59
CA MET A 592 3.72 -11.44 3.41
C MET A 592 3.85 -12.96 3.55
N VAL A 593 4.85 -13.57 2.90
CA VAL A 593 5.12 -15.01 3.00
C VAL A 593 5.48 -15.40 4.43
N ALA A 594 6.37 -14.66 5.09
CA ALA A 594 6.76 -14.92 6.48
C ALA A 594 5.56 -14.81 7.44
N ALA A 595 4.70 -13.80 7.27
CA ALA A 595 3.48 -13.64 8.04
C ALA A 595 2.49 -14.80 7.81
N ALA A 596 2.32 -15.24 6.56
CA ALA A 596 1.49 -16.40 6.23
C ALA A 596 2.03 -17.70 6.84
N VAL A 597 3.34 -17.93 6.78
CA VAL A 597 3.99 -19.08 7.44
C VAL A 597 3.80 -19.02 8.94
N ALA A 598 3.97 -17.86 9.56
CA ALA A 598 3.75 -17.69 11.01
C ALA A 598 2.29 -17.96 11.40
N ALA A 599 1.33 -17.48 10.61
CA ALA A 599 -0.09 -17.74 10.82
C ALA A 599 -0.42 -19.24 10.71
N VAL A 600 0.07 -19.92 9.66
CA VAL A 600 -0.13 -21.37 9.48
C VAL A 600 0.55 -22.18 10.58
N ALA A 601 1.78 -21.84 10.97
CA ALA A 601 2.49 -22.51 12.06
C ALA A 601 1.75 -22.38 13.39
N THR A 602 1.22 -21.18 13.70
CA THR A 602 0.44 -20.93 14.91
C THR A 602 -0.90 -21.67 14.88
N GLY A 603 -1.60 -21.62 13.74
CA GLY A 603 -2.85 -22.37 13.55
C GLY A 603 -2.65 -23.87 13.69
N LEU A 604 -1.55 -24.42 13.13
CA LEU A 604 -1.18 -25.83 13.27
C LEU A 604 -0.88 -26.19 14.73
N LEU A 605 -0.12 -25.36 15.45
CA LEU A 605 0.16 -25.56 16.88
C LEU A 605 -1.14 -25.62 17.69
N LEU A 606 -2.05 -24.67 17.48
CA LEU A 606 -3.36 -24.63 18.15
C LEU A 606 -4.18 -25.87 17.80
N TRP A 607 -4.25 -26.23 16.52
CA TRP A 607 -4.99 -27.42 16.08
C TRP A 607 -4.46 -28.69 16.75
N GLN A 608 -3.14 -28.89 16.75
CA GLN A 608 -2.49 -30.05 17.39
C GLN A 608 -2.66 -30.05 18.91
N LEU A 609 -2.63 -28.87 19.54
CA LEU A 609 -2.85 -28.71 20.97
C LEU A 609 -4.26 -29.18 21.36
N PHE A 610 -5.29 -28.74 20.63
CA PHE A 610 -6.69 -29.08 20.93
C PHE A 610 -7.07 -30.50 20.51
N VAL A 611 -6.54 -31.00 19.39
CA VAL A 611 -6.93 -32.31 18.85
C VAL A 611 -6.12 -33.45 19.45
N ILE A 612 -4.85 -33.23 19.78
CA ILE A 612 -3.96 -34.31 20.23
C ILE A 612 -3.52 -34.11 21.66
N VAL A 613 -2.87 -32.98 21.97
CA VAL A 613 -2.19 -32.81 23.26
C VAL A 613 -3.16 -32.77 24.44
N LEU A 614 -4.23 -31.97 24.36
CA LEU A 614 -5.21 -31.87 25.44
C LEU A 614 -5.97 -33.19 25.67
N PRO A 615 -6.51 -33.87 24.64
CA PRO A 615 -7.14 -35.18 24.81
C PRO A 615 -6.18 -36.23 25.39
N LEU A 616 -4.93 -36.28 24.94
CA LEU A 616 -3.93 -37.21 25.52
C LEU A 616 -3.61 -36.91 26.98
N ARG A 617 -3.56 -35.63 27.36
CA ARG A 617 -3.38 -35.24 28.78
C ARG A 617 -4.55 -35.68 29.64
N ARG A 618 -5.79 -35.54 29.14
CA ARG A 618 -7.00 -36.03 29.82
C ARG A 618 -6.98 -37.55 29.95
N LEU A 619 -6.61 -38.25 28.88
CA LEU A 619 -6.51 -39.70 28.86
C LEU A 619 -5.45 -40.21 29.83
N ARG A 620 -4.29 -39.54 29.86
CA ARG A 620 -3.24 -39.81 30.85
C ARG A 620 -3.75 -39.63 32.27
N ALA A 621 -4.50 -38.55 32.56
CA ALA A 621 -5.05 -38.35 33.89
C ALA A 621 -6.06 -39.44 34.27
N ALA A 622 -6.89 -39.90 33.33
CA ALA A 622 -7.80 -41.02 33.53
C ALA A 622 -7.06 -42.34 33.80
N ALA A 623 -5.99 -42.62 33.05
CA ALA A 623 -5.14 -43.77 33.30
C ALA A 623 -4.52 -43.71 34.70
N VAL A 624 -3.99 -42.56 35.13
CA VAL A 624 -3.41 -42.42 36.48
C VAL A 624 -4.45 -42.72 37.57
N ARG A 625 -5.67 -42.16 37.49
CA ARG A 625 -6.73 -42.46 38.46
C ARG A 625 -7.06 -43.95 38.50
N LEU A 626 -7.13 -44.61 37.34
CA LEU A 626 -7.37 -46.04 37.27
C LEU A 626 -6.25 -46.85 37.94
N ALA A 627 -4.99 -46.41 37.80
CA ALA A 627 -3.85 -46.99 38.50
C ALA A 627 -3.97 -46.85 40.02
N ASP A 628 -4.49 -45.71 40.47
CA ASP A 628 -4.73 -45.39 41.89
C ASP A 628 -5.98 -46.12 42.45
N GLY A 629 -6.62 -46.99 41.65
CA GLY A 629 -7.75 -47.82 42.07
C GLY A 629 -9.13 -47.22 41.81
N ASP A 630 -9.23 -46.07 41.12
CA ASP A 630 -10.53 -45.52 40.69
C ASP A 630 -11.09 -46.35 39.53
N THR A 631 -11.80 -47.40 39.89
CA THR A 631 -12.54 -48.23 38.94
C THR A 631 -13.99 -47.78 38.75
N ARG A 632 -14.45 -46.76 39.48
CA ARG A 632 -15.86 -46.32 39.43
C ARG A 632 -16.11 -45.29 38.34
N THR A 633 -15.11 -44.48 37.99
CA THR A 633 -15.25 -43.45 36.97
C THR A 633 -15.09 -44.04 35.56
N PRO A 634 -16.13 -44.01 34.70
CA PRO A 634 -16.03 -44.51 33.33
C PRO A 634 -15.12 -43.62 32.47
N ILE A 635 -14.31 -44.24 31.62
CA ILE A 635 -13.44 -43.51 30.67
C ILE A 635 -14.23 -43.31 29.37
N THR A 636 -14.79 -42.12 29.18
CA THR A 636 -15.58 -41.81 27.98
C THR A 636 -14.67 -41.42 26.81
N PRO A 637 -14.83 -42.02 25.61
CA PRO A 637 -14.06 -41.64 24.43
C PRO A 637 -14.44 -40.21 23.99
N PRO A 638 -13.48 -39.28 23.90
CA PRO A 638 -13.80 -37.90 23.57
C PRO A 638 -14.15 -37.70 22.09
N ARG A 639 -13.68 -38.59 21.20
CA ARG A 639 -13.77 -38.46 19.73
C ARG A 639 -13.77 -39.84 19.06
N PHE A 640 -14.20 -39.91 17.80
CA PHE A 640 -14.14 -41.13 16.97
C PHE A 640 -12.84 -41.18 16.15
N ASP A 641 -11.69 -41.16 16.83
CA ASP A 641 -10.36 -41.24 16.23
C ASP A 641 -9.46 -42.20 17.01
N GLU A 642 -8.16 -42.26 16.69
CA GLU A 642 -7.21 -43.13 17.39
C GLU A 642 -7.12 -42.81 18.90
N ILE A 643 -7.37 -41.57 19.33
CA ILE A 643 -7.39 -41.20 20.76
C ILE A 643 -8.66 -41.72 21.42
N GLY A 644 -9.80 -41.66 20.71
CA GLY A 644 -11.01 -42.37 21.08
C GLY A 644 -10.78 -43.87 21.25
N ALA A 645 -10.09 -44.50 20.31
CA ALA A 645 -9.75 -45.92 20.37
C ALA A 645 -8.87 -46.25 21.58
N LEU A 646 -7.90 -45.39 21.92
CA LEU A 646 -7.11 -45.51 23.15
C LEU A 646 -8.00 -45.45 24.40
N ALA A 647 -8.98 -44.55 24.44
CA ALA A 647 -9.93 -44.43 25.55
C ALA A 647 -10.83 -45.67 25.68
N VAL A 648 -11.34 -46.21 24.58
CA VAL A 648 -12.10 -47.47 24.57
C VAL A 648 -11.25 -48.64 25.08
N CYS A 649 -10.00 -48.77 24.63
CA CYS A 649 -9.10 -49.81 25.13
C CYS A 649 -8.86 -49.70 26.65
N LEU A 650 -8.70 -48.48 27.18
CA LEU A 650 -8.54 -48.26 28.62
C LEU A 650 -9.84 -48.56 29.40
N GLU A 651 -11.00 -48.24 28.85
CA GLU A 651 -12.30 -48.56 29.45
C GLU A 651 -12.54 -50.08 29.50
N VAL A 652 -12.22 -50.80 28.42
CA VAL A 652 -12.28 -52.28 28.41
C VAL A 652 -11.35 -52.86 29.46
N TRP A 653 -10.14 -52.30 29.62
CA TRP A 653 -9.22 -52.74 30.66
C TRP A 653 -9.73 -52.43 32.08
N ARG A 654 -10.33 -51.25 32.31
CA ARG A 654 -11.01 -50.91 33.57
C ARG A 654 -12.09 -51.94 33.90
N GLN A 655 -12.97 -52.26 32.94
CA GLN A 655 -14.04 -53.24 33.11
C GLN A 655 -13.49 -54.63 33.43
N ALA A 656 -12.44 -55.07 32.73
CA ALA A 656 -11.79 -56.34 33.02
C ALA A 656 -11.13 -56.38 34.42
N THR A 657 -10.70 -55.23 34.95
CA THR A 657 -10.15 -55.14 36.31
C THR A 657 -11.23 -55.30 37.39
N VAL A 658 -12.48 -54.95 37.10
CA VAL A 658 -13.62 -55.07 38.03
C VAL A 658 -14.36 -56.41 37.88
N ASP A 659 -14.71 -56.76 36.64
CA ASP A 659 -15.59 -57.90 36.32
C ASP A 659 -14.78 -59.15 35.90
N GLY A 660 -13.45 -59.05 35.81
CA GLY A 660 -12.55 -60.12 35.42
C GLY A 660 -12.31 -60.28 33.90
N ASP A 661 -11.48 -61.27 33.57
CA ASP A 661 -11.07 -61.62 32.20
C ASP A 661 -12.18 -61.77 31.15
N PRO A 662 -13.43 -62.17 31.48
CA PRO A 662 -14.51 -62.27 30.48
C PRO A 662 -14.84 -60.96 29.77
N ARG A 663 -14.52 -59.79 30.35
CA ARG A 663 -14.74 -58.48 29.70
C ARG A 663 -13.68 -58.08 28.68
N LEU A 664 -12.56 -58.81 28.61
CA LEU A 664 -11.51 -58.56 27.62
C LEU A 664 -12.02 -58.86 26.19
N GLY A 665 -11.62 -58.02 25.22
CA GLY A 665 -12.12 -58.06 23.83
C GLY A 665 -13.36 -57.18 23.59
N GLY A 666 -13.82 -56.46 24.61
CA GLY A 666 -15.01 -55.61 24.58
C GLY A 666 -16.24 -56.36 25.07
N SER A 667 -17.15 -55.67 25.77
CA SER A 667 -18.46 -56.25 26.09
C SER A 667 -19.16 -56.57 24.77
N PRO A 668 -19.73 -57.76 24.56
CA PRO A 668 -20.71 -57.93 23.51
C PRO A 668 -21.79 -56.89 23.78
N ARG A 669 -21.88 -55.83 22.96
CA ARG A 669 -23.14 -55.12 22.85
C ARG A 669 -24.09 -56.16 22.29
N LEU A 670 -25.12 -56.47 23.07
CA LEU A 670 -26.25 -57.30 22.70
C LEU A 670 -26.57 -57.04 21.22
N ARG A 671 -26.43 -58.07 20.39
CA ARG A 671 -27.01 -58.05 19.05
C ARG A 671 -28.49 -57.73 19.21
N PRO A 672 -29.10 -56.87 18.39
CA PRO A 672 -30.55 -56.68 18.40
C PRO A 672 -31.33 -58.00 18.15
N ASP A 673 -30.63 -59.03 17.67
CA ASP A 673 -31.17 -60.28 17.14
C ASP A 673 -30.62 -61.52 17.88
N GLY A 674 -29.98 -61.34 19.05
CA GLY A 674 -29.59 -62.45 19.94
C GLY A 674 -30.54 -62.57 21.15
N PRO A 675 -30.80 -63.78 21.68
CA PRO A 675 -31.86 -64.02 22.67
C PRO A 675 -31.65 -63.41 24.07
N ASP A 676 -30.55 -62.68 24.31
CA ASP A 676 -30.37 -61.96 25.56
C ASP A 676 -30.98 -60.56 25.47
N ILE A 677 -32.23 -60.48 25.89
CA ILE A 677 -33.01 -59.27 26.10
C ILE A 677 -32.29 -58.31 27.05
N THR A 678 -31.99 -57.11 26.55
CA THR A 678 -31.78 -55.94 27.40
C THR A 678 -33.05 -55.74 28.24
N VAL A 679 -33.01 -56.10 29.52
CA VAL A 679 -34.10 -55.77 30.44
C VAL A 679 -34.09 -54.26 30.61
N VAL A 680 -34.99 -53.57 29.90
CA VAL A 680 -35.42 -52.23 30.25
C VAL A 680 -36.05 -52.36 31.63
N LEU A 681 -35.35 -51.90 32.66
CA LEU A 681 -35.93 -51.80 34.00
C LEU A 681 -37.21 -50.96 33.88
N PRO A 682 -38.39 -51.49 34.23
CA PRO A 682 -39.63 -50.76 34.10
C PRO A 682 -39.56 -49.49 34.94
N THR A 683 -40.02 -48.38 34.36
CA THR A 683 -40.12 -47.09 35.03
C THR A 683 -41.00 -47.26 36.26
N VAL A 684 -40.44 -47.06 37.46
CA VAL A 684 -41.20 -47.12 38.71
C VAL A 684 -42.15 -45.93 38.74
N ALA A 685 -43.45 -46.18 38.55
CA ALA A 685 -44.48 -45.16 38.68
C ALA A 685 -44.53 -44.64 40.13
N PRO A 686 -44.68 -43.31 40.35
CA PRO A 686 -44.79 -42.75 41.68
C PRO A 686 -46.07 -43.25 42.36
N ARG A 687 -45.91 -43.83 43.56
CA ARG A 687 -47.00 -44.40 44.37
C ARG A 687 -47.79 -43.25 45.02
N HIS A 688 -48.87 -42.80 44.40
CA HIS A 688 -49.86 -41.94 45.05
C HIS A 688 -51.04 -42.76 45.62
N ALA A 689 -51.10 -42.71 46.94
CA ALA A 689 -52.18 -42.88 47.92
C ALA A 689 -53.59 -43.37 47.50
N ALA A 690 -54.15 -44.22 48.38
CA ALA A 690 -55.39 -44.01 49.16
C ALA A 690 -56.48 -45.10 49.09
N LEU A 691 -56.85 -45.56 50.30
CA LEU A 691 -58.21 -45.78 50.83
C LEU A 691 -59.20 -46.68 50.07
N THR A 692 -59.60 -47.77 50.73
CA THR A 692 -60.98 -48.19 51.10
C THR A 692 -60.84 -49.57 51.77
N GLY A 693 -61.45 -49.95 52.90
CA GLY A 693 -62.74 -49.60 53.46
C GLY A 693 -63.75 -50.73 53.20
N ARG A 694 -63.99 -51.59 54.22
CA ARG A 694 -65.05 -52.63 54.45
C ARG A 694 -64.39 -53.94 54.92
N GLY A 695 -64.74 -54.60 56.02
CA GLY A 695 -65.93 -54.58 56.87
C GLY A 695 -66.58 -55.97 56.85
N HIS A 696 -66.51 -56.75 57.94
CA HIS A 696 -67.63 -57.49 58.55
C HIS A 696 -67.19 -58.46 59.66
N ARG A 697 -67.94 -58.33 60.79
CA ARG A 697 -68.21 -59.26 61.90
C ARG A 697 -67.07 -59.70 62.80
#